data_AF-A0A1F3IMM5-F1
#
_entry.id   AF-A0A1F3IMM5-F1
#
_cell.length_a   1.000
_cell.length_b   1.000
_cell.length_c   1.000
_cell.angle_alpha   90.00
_cell.angle_beta   90.00
_cell.angle_gamma   90.00
#
_symmetry.space_group_name_H-M   'P 1'
#
loop_
_entity.id
_entity.type
_entity.pdbx_description
1 polymer ?
#
loop_
_entity_poly.entity_id
_entity_poly.type
_entity_poly.pdbx_seq_one_letter_code
_entity_poly.pdbx_strand_id
1 'polypeptide(L)'
;MKNIAIFFMVVGSTLSVYSQVFNDNAVKYWFYRDRLKYFVYPGTDEGNSVLMTSRNSNGQDDDIAQYNGAEWGQTRKINGYYIGLLATEYKLLKDNGQIADANVTLYELNLALDALIRMDNCEDIEPWNYPFELYNGFFIRNDVPPILSSSMTDYFNQGLISGDYSDYVDEYVNRRRGYPFAIESNVILCSRKYESENNYFYLNHDSQTDGFENLVSEYANKEESYWNYWKSDKFISNDEIVGTFMGLALVAKCVDNPNIKYKAIEIAQKILTFATGEVYPFQMSYPDMDYILWPNGGNSLGIYYALGKSVDKMFGLPTATNALGFTAYSSALAANVGSNIGNNFDRDMYIKLVSISGATGMNFNASASAIITILSRNNQWNVMYLLLYGYLFDKDMTKEKYGYPFSKLLEHLSTAPCGGPHKYKWPDEVHYLSNGWAVEYKYDADLNSQNLGSDRTGVFPGVDYMLLYNLACLAFPHGFDYEGQHYSFPSYVNQNNRNISAYYPMYYPFGGGIEYGSTANPEEIKAISTIETDMVVSNEALFPLNGHYIPGYNGDVSLKAGESIKLTDGFRVDAGAHFLARIESYSCGWVSYKNMAAPPWSENYRGCYYDTLISVPMEKRAPIVYSEDSYEEEDFDMPLWEDFYMYDTTAATELAVGVWLNPNPCGNSATLTVVSENEQQLTIELYDMTGVKRETVFSDIADLNLVLDLNLSSYASGTYMLRITGSGGVKVLRFVKE
;
A
#
# COMPACT_ATOMS: atom_id res chain seq x y z
N MET A 1 -23.29 -40.36 -36.44
CA MET A 1 -21.96 -39.70 -36.26
C MET A 1 -22.04 -38.25 -35.74
N LYS A 2 -23.12 -37.48 -35.93
CA LYS A 2 -23.27 -36.13 -35.32
C LYS A 2 -23.36 -36.11 -33.78
N ASN A 3 -23.82 -37.20 -33.14
CA ASN A 3 -23.96 -37.25 -31.68
C ASN A 3 -22.65 -37.55 -30.92
N ILE A 4 -21.62 -38.08 -31.60
CA ILE A 4 -20.31 -38.35 -30.98
C ILE A 4 -19.47 -37.06 -30.89
N ALA A 5 -19.68 -36.10 -31.79
CA ALA A 5 -19.01 -34.79 -31.74
C ALA A 5 -19.51 -33.91 -30.58
N ILE A 6 -20.78 -34.04 -30.18
CA ILE A 6 -21.34 -33.32 -29.02
C ILE A 6 -20.82 -33.89 -27.71
N PHE A 7 -20.60 -35.22 -27.63
CA PHE A 7 -20.03 -35.85 -26.44
C PHE A 7 -18.57 -35.44 -26.20
N PHE A 8 -17.75 -35.32 -27.25
CA PHE A 8 -16.38 -34.81 -27.11
C PHE A 8 -16.31 -33.31 -26.78
N MET A 9 -17.31 -32.52 -27.19
CA MET A 9 -17.37 -31.08 -26.86
C MET A 9 -17.80 -30.83 -25.40
N VAL A 10 -18.55 -31.75 -24.79
CA VAL A 10 -18.96 -31.67 -23.36
C VAL A 10 -17.92 -32.29 -22.42
N VAL A 11 -17.18 -33.32 -22.86
CA VAL A 11 -16.10 -33.92 -22.05
C VAL A 11 -14.83 -33.05 -22.10
N GLY A 12 -14.55 -32.35 -23.20
CA GLY A 12 -13.43 -31.41 -23.32
C GLY A 12 -13.56 -30.13 -22.48
N SER A 13 -14.76 -29.76 -22.02
CA SER A 13 -15.00 -28.59 -21.17
C SER A 13 -14.93 -28.86 -19.66
N THR A 14 -14.60 -30.10 -19.26
CA THR A 14 -14.39 -30.45 -17.83
C THR A 14 -12.92 -30.53 -17.43
N LEU A 15 -12.00 -30.19 -18.34
CA LEU A 15 -10.66 -29.77 -17.93
C LEU A 15 -10.81 -28.42 -17.26
N SER A 16 -11.01 -28.45 -15.93
CA SER A 16 -10.95 -27.30 -15.06
C SER A 16 -9.60 -26.60 -15.30
N VAL A 17 -9.60 -25.62 -16.19
CA VAL A 17 -8.51 -24.66 -16.29
C VAL A 17 -8.52 -23.97 -14.95
N TYR A 18 -7.60 -24.38 -14.06
CA TYR A 18 -7.39 -23.71 -12.78
C TYR A 18 -7.04 -22.26 -13.11
N SER A 19 -8.03 -21.36 -13.02
CA SER A 19 -7.75 -19.95 -13.17
C SER A 19 -6.96 -19.52 -11.95
N GLN A 20 -5.77 -18.99 -12.18
CA GLN A 20 -5.03 -18.33 -11.13
C GLN A 20 -5.64 -16.95 -10.94
N VAL A 21 -6.28 -16.75 -9.80
CA VAL A 21 -6.82 -15.45 -9.40
C VAL A 21 -5.71 -14.70 -8.68
N PHE A 22 -5.43 -13.46 -9.07
CA PHE A 22 -4.43 -12.60 -8.43
C PHE A 22 -4.88 -12.04 -7.06
N ASN A 23 -5.49 -12.88 -6.22
CA ASN A 23 -6.02 -12.45 -4.93
C ASN A 23 -4.90 -11.84 -4.06
N ASP A 24 -3.72 -12.44 -4.05
CA ASP A 24 -2.59 -11.95 -3.24
C ASP A 24 -2.10 -10.59 -3.67
N ASN A 25 -2.08 -10.34 -4.98
CA ASN A 25 -1.65 -9.05 -5.51
C ASN A 25 -2.69 -7.97 -5.20
N ALA A 26 -3.98 -8.33 -5.16
CA ALA A 26 -5.04 -7.43 -4.72
C ALA A 26 -4.90 -7.07 -3.23
N VAL A 27 -4.65 -8.06 -2.38
CA VAL A 27 -4.44 -7.80 -0.94
C VAL A 27 -3.14 -7.00 -0.71
N LYS A 28 -2.06 -7.34 -1.43
CA LYS A 28 -0.80 -6.58 -1.41
C LYS A 28 -0.99 -5.14 -1.87
N TYR A 29 -1.81 -4.92 -2.90
CA TYR A 29 -2.19 -3.58 -3.36
C TYR A 29 -2.83 -2.78 -2.23
N TRP A 30 -3.87 -3.32 -1.59
CA TRP A 30 -4.58 -2.62 -0.52
C TRP A 30 -3.73 -2.44 0.73
N PHE A 31 -2.79 -3.35 1.00
CA PHE A 31 -1.81 -3.16 2.06
C PHE A 31 -0.88 -1.98 1.77
N TYR A 32 -0.36 -1.85 0.55
CA TYR A 32 0.44 -0.68 0.15
C TYR A 32 -0.39 0.60 0.20
N ARG A 33 -1.67 0.52 -0.20
CA ARG A 33 -2.59 1.64 -0.16
C ARG A 33 -2.83 2.15 1.26
N ASP A 34 -3.01 1.24 2.23
CA ASP A 34 -3.07 1.59 3.65
C ASP A 34 -1.76 2.21 4.13
N ARG A 35 -0.61 1.63 3.71
CA ARG A 35 0.72 2.13 4.05
C ARG A 35 0.97 3.57 3.60
N LEU A 36 0.26 4.09 2.60
CA LEU A 36 0.40 5.49 2.17
C LEU A 36 0.11 6.50 3.29
N LYS A 37 -0.63 6.14 4.35
CA LYS A 37 -0.81 6.99 5.54
C LYS A 37 0.50 7.41 6.21
N TYR A 38 1.59 6.68 5.96
CA TYR A 38 2.94 7.00 6.45
C TYR A 38 3.78 7.87 5.50
N PHE A 39 3.28 8.16 4.29
CA PHE A 39 4.03 8.83 3.22
C PHE A 39 3.35 10.08 2.67
N VAL A 40 2.03 10.20 2.81
CA VAL A 40 1.28 11.38 2.37
C VAL A 40 0.21 11.72 3.39
N TYR A 41 0.15 12.99 3.78
CA TYR A 41 -0.89 13.52 4.66
C TYR A 41 -1.92 14.30 3.83
N PRO A 42 -3.12 13.77 3.56
CA PRO A 42 -4.11 14.45 2.73
C PRO A 42 -4.61 15.74 3.37
N GLY A 43 -4.48 16.86 2.65
CA GLY A 43 -4.92 18.17 3.11
C GLY A 43 -4.50 19.30 2.17
N THR A 44 -4.84 20.54 2.57
CA THR A 44 -4.61 21.75 1.75
C THR A 44 -3.42 22.60 2.20
N ASP A 45 -2.92 22.39 3.42
CA ASP A 45 -1.80 23.16 3.97
C ASP A 45 -0.45 22.79 3.32
N GLU A 46 0.58 23.54 3.67
CA GLU A 46 1.96 23.33 3.21
C GLU A 46 2.44 21.90 3.49
N GLY A 47 3.02 21.23 2.49
CA GLY A 47 3.45 19.83 2.55
C GLY A 47 2.32 18.80 2.53
N ASN A 48 1.06 19.19 2.69
CA ASN A 48 -0.06 18.27 2.61
C ASN A 48 -0.32 17.84 1.17
N SER A 49 -0.72 16.57 1.00
CA SER A 49 -0.95 15.91 -0.28
C SER A 49 0.30 15.85 -1.17
N VAL A 50 1.47 15.96 -0.56
CA VAL A 50 2.79 15.81 -1.20
C VAL A 50 3.40 14.49 -0.76
N LEU A 51 3.62 13.58 -1.71
CA LEU A 51 4.10 12.24 -1.40
C LEU A 51 5.60 12.25 -1.07
N MET A 52 5.92 11.68 0.08
CA MET A 52 7.29 11.41 0.55
C MET A 52 7.97 10.37 -0.35
N THR A 53 9.22 10.62 -0.71
CA THR A 53 10.04 9.72 -1.56
C THR A 53 10.49 8.49 -0.80
N SER A 54 11.05 8.71 0.40
CA SER A 54 11.47 7.65 1.30
C SER A 54 11.29 8.05 2.75
N ARG A 55 11.02 7.04 3.57
CA ARG A 55 10.90 7.16 5.02
C ARG A 55 12.01 6.35 5.67
N ASN A 56 12.48 6.79 6.82
CA ASN A 56 13.59 6.15 7.53
C ASN A 56 14.85 6.12 6.64
N SER A 57 15.06 7.20 5.87
CA SER A 57 16.24 7.42 5.03
C SER A 57 17.40 7.87 5.91
N ASN A 58 18.57 7.28 5.73
CA ASN A 58 19.79 7.67 6.45
C ASN A 58 20.58 8.80 5.75
N GLY A 59 19.98 9.46 4.74
CA GLY A 59 20.71 10.42 3.91
C GLY A 59 21.78 9.74 3.04
N GLN A 60 22.74 10.52 2.54
CA GLN A 60 23.85 9.98 1.73
C GLN A 60 24.99 9.38 2.56
N ASP A 61 24.99 9.60 3.88
CA ASP A 61 26.09 9.22 4.75
C ASP A 61 25.86 7.85 5.39
N ASP A 62 26.96 7.14 5.64
CA ASP A 62 26.98 5.82 6.27
C ASP A 62 26.62 5.83 7.77
N ASP A 63 26.07 6.94 8.27
CA ASP A 63 25.70 7.06 9.66
C ASP A 63 24.36 6.37 9.93
N ILE A 64 24.46 5.23 10.60
CA ILE A 64 23.35 4.34 10.93
C ILE A 64 22.39 5.01 11.93
N ALA A 65 22.81 6.08 12.60
CA ALA A 65 22.09 6.68 13.71
C ALA A 65 20.76 7.38 13.32
N GLN A 66 20.43 7.51 12.03
CA GLN A 66 19.36 8.41 11.55
C GLN A 66 18.20 7.72 10.81
N TYR A 67 17.74 6.54 11.27
CA TYR A 67 16.53 5.90 10.71
C TYR A 67 15.20 6.58 11.12
N ASN A 68 15.23 7.83 11.54
CA ASN A 68 14.08 8.65 11.91
C ASN A 68 13.78 9.76 10.87
N GLY A 69 14.51 9.80 9.75
CA GLY A 69 14.36 10.83 8.73
C GLY A 69 13.25 10.57 7.71
N ALA A 70 12.80 11.64 7.05
CA ALA A 70 11.89 11.58 5.90
C ALA A 70 12.45 12.39 4.72
N GLU A 71 12.38 11.85 3.50
CA GLU A 71 12.91 12.49 2.29
C GLU A 71 11.79 12.86 1.31
N TRP A 72 11.83 14.10 0.81
CA TRP A 72 11.10 14.56 -0.37
C TRP A 72 12.08 14.96 -1.46
N GLY A 73 12.42 13.99 -2.30
CA GLY A 73 13.37 14.14 -3.40
C GLY A 73 12.75 13.74 -4.74
N GLN A 74 12.85 14.62 -5.74
CA GLN A 74 12.13 14.50 -7.03
C GLN A 74 10.60 14.40 -6.87
N THR A 75 10.07 15.19 -5.93
CA THR A 75 8.71 15.11 -5.43
C THR A 75 7.64 15.23 -6.53
N ARG A 76 7.88 16.03 -7.58
CA ARG A 76 6.91 16.17 -8.68
C ARG A 76 6.77 14.90 -9.50
N LYS A 77 7.87 14.18 -9.69
CA LYS A 77 7.89 12.90 -10.39
C LYS A 77 7.05 11.88 -9.64
N ILE A 78 7.27 11.70 -8.33
CA ILE A 78 6.52 10.75 -7.51
C ILE A 78 5.05 11.15 -7.31
N ASN A 79 4.77 12.45 -7.17
CA ASN A 79 3.40 12.95 -7.16
C ASN A 79 2.67 12.64 -8.47
N GLY A 80 3.36 12.63 -9.61
CA GLY A 80 2.82 12.15 -10.88
C GLY A 80 2.36 10.69 -10.84
N TYR A 81 3.16 9.80 -10.22
CA TYR A 81 2.76 8.40 -9.98
C TYR A 81 1.56 8.31 -9.04
N TYR A 82 1.57 9.07 -7.94
CA TYR A 82 0.50 9.10 -6.96
C TYR A 82 -0.83 9.59 -7.55
N ILE A 83 -0.81 10.68 -8.31
CA ILE A 83 -1.97 11.20 -9.04
C ILE A 83 -2.48 10.17 -10.04
N GLY A 84 -1.58 9.51 -10.79
CA GLY A 84 -1.95 8.43 -11.71
C GLY A 84 -2.57 7.22 -11.00
N LEU A 85 -2.03 6.86 -9.84
CA LEU A 85 -2.54 5.80 -8.96
C LEU A 85 -3.97 6.13 -8.50
N LEU A 86 -4.20 7.31 -7.93
CA LEU A 86 -5.53 7.73 -7.47
C LEU A 86 -6.54 7.81 -8.62
N ALA A 87 -6.13 8.31 -9.79
CA ALA A 87 -7.00 8.37 -10.96
C ALA A 87 -7.42 6.98 -11.46
N THR A 88 -6.49 6.03 -11.50
CA THR A 88 -6.77 4.65 -11.91
C THR A 88 -7.56 3.88 -10.86
N GLU A 89 -7.29 4.09 -9.57
CA GLU A 89 -8.06 3.53 -8.44
C GLU A 89 -9.51 4.03 -8.47
N TYR A 90 -9.72 5.34 -8.67
CA TYR A 90 -11.06 5.94 -8.83
C TYR A 90 -11.87 5.22 -9.91
N LYS A 91 -11.27 5.02 -11.09
CA LYS A 91 -11.93 4.36 -12.21
C LYS A 91 -12.31 2.93 -11.88
N LEU A 92 -11.38 2.16 -11.30
CA LEU A 92 -11.59 0.76 -10.96
C LEU A 92 -12.66 0.58 -9.88
N LEU A 93 -12.63 1.37 -8.81
CA LEU A 93 -13.67 1.36 -7.77
C LEU A 93 -15.04 1.70 -8.35
N LYS A 94 -15.12 2.74 -9.17
CA LYS A 94 -16.37 3.17 -9.80
C LYS A 94 -16.94 2.10 -10.74
N ASP A 95 -16.09 1.50 -11.57
CA ASP A 95 -16.49 0.44 -12.51
C ASP A 95 -16.99 -0.82 -11.78
N ASN A 96 -16.50 -1.06 -10.56
CA ASN A 96 -16.92 -2.16 -9.69
C ASN A 96 -18.05 -1.77 -8.71
N GLY A 97 -18.69 -0.61 -8.91
CA GLY A 97 -19.83 -0.16 -8.11
C GLY A 97 -19.50 0.32 -6.69
N GLN A 98 -18.21 0.47 -6.34
CA GLN A 98 -17.74 0.96 -5.05
C GLN A 98 -17.79 2.49 -4.99
N ILE A 99 -18.99 3.08 -5.14
CA ILE A 99 -19.15 4.53 -5.35
C ILE A 99 -18.70 5.37 -4.14
N ALA A 100 -18.92 4.88 -2.92
CA ALA A 100 -18.50 5.58 -1.71
C ALA A 100 -16.97 5.69 -1.64
N ASP A 101 -16.27 4.57 -1.80
CA ASP A 101 -14.80 4.54 -1.83
C ASP A 101 -14.24 5.35 -3.00
N ALA A 102 -14.84 5.24 -4.18
CA ALA A 102 -14.44 6.03 -5.34
C ALA A 102 -14.51 7.54 -5.04
N ASN A 103 -15.52 8.01 -4.32
CA ASN A 103 -15.62 9.43 -3.96
C ASN A 103 -14.55 9.86 -2.95
N VAL A 104 -14.12 8.98 -2.04
CA VAL A 104 -13.00 9.24 -1.13
C VAL A 104 -11.71 9.39 -1.92
N THR A 105 -11.41 8.44 -2.81
CA THR A 105 -10.24 8.51 -3.71
C THR A 105 -10.29 9.76 -4.60
N LEU A 106 -11.47 10.15 -5.10
CA LEU A 106 -11.64 11.35 -5.92
C LEU A 106 -11.36 12.64 -5.13
N TYR A 107 -11.75 12.68 -3.86
CA TYR A 107 -11.45 13.80 -2.97
C TYR A 107 -9.94 13.91 -2.71
N GLU A 108 -9.28 12.82 -2.38
CA GLU A 108 -7.81 12.75 -2.21
C GLU A 108 -7.06 13.16 -3.49
N LEU A 109 -7.54 12.71 -4.65
CA LEU A 109 -7.02 13.14 -5.96
C LEU A 109 -7.15 14.65 -6.16
N ASN A 110 -8.28 15.24 -5.78
CA ASN A 110 -8.46 16.69 -5.88
C ASN A 110 -7.45 17.44 -4.99
N LEU A 111 -7.22 16.96 -3.76
CA LEU A 111 -6.21 17.54 -2.87
C LEU A 111 -4.79 17.42 -3.44
N ALA A 112 -4.45 16.30 -4.08
CA ALA A 112 -3.17 16.11 -4.75
C ALA A 112 -2.98 17.07 -5.94
N LEU A 113 -4.04 17.36 -6.71
CA LEU A 113 -4.00 18.39 -7.76
C LEU A 113 -3.90 19.80 -7.18
N ASP A 114 -4.58 20.09 -6.06
CA ASP A 114 -4.49 21.37 -5.36
C ASP A 114 -3.06 21.61 -4.82
N ALA A 115 -2.36 20.55 -4.36
CA ALA A 115 -0.95 20.64 -4.00
C ALA A 115 -0.07 21.00 -5.21
N LEU A 116 -0.37 20.51 -6.42
CA LEU A 116 0.37 20.94 -7.61
C LEU A 116 0.20 22.43 -7.90
N ILE A 117 -1.02 22.97 -7.72
CA ILE A 117 -1.32 24.40 -7.90
C ILE A 117 -0.61 25.22 -6.83
N ARG A 118 -0.60 24.77 -5.57
CA ARG A 118 0.09 25.44 -4.47
C ARG A 118 1.60 25.55 -4.72
N MET A 119 2.21 24.52 -5.29
CA MET A 119 3.61 24.55 -5.72
C MET A 119 3.88 25.50 -6.90
N ASP A 120 2.86 25.90 -7.66
CA ASP A 120 2.99 26.96 -8.69
C ASP A 120 2.99 28.34 -8.00
N ASN A 121 2.08 28.53 -7.04
CA ASN A 121 1.92 29.78 -6.28
C ASN A 121 3.08 30.08 -5.30
N CYS A 122 4.17 29.31 -5.36
CA CYS A 122 5.36 29.53 -4.53
C CYS A 122 6.10 30.85 -4.83
N GLU A 123 5.80 31.50 -5.94
CA GLU A 123 6.38 32.79 -6.30
C GLU A 123 6.01 33.90 -5.30
N ASP A 124 4.92 33.73 -4.54
CA ASP A 124 4.41 34.69 -3.56
C ASP A 124 5.20 34.70 -2.24
N ILE A 125 5.99 33.66 -2.00
CA ILE A 125 6.76 33.49 -0.77
C ILE A 125 8.25 33.75 -1.02
N GLU A 126 9.00 33.90 0.08
CA GLU A 126 10.45 34.01 0.03
C GLU A 126 11.05 32.77 -0.67
N PRO A 127 12.05 32.91 -1.59
CA PRO A 127 12.88 34.08 -1.86
C PRO A 127 12.32 35.10 -2.85
N TRP A 128 11.24 34.77 -3.55
CA TRP A 128 10.81 35.52 -4.73
C TRP A 128 9.95 36.73 -4.38
N ASN A 129 9.00 36.58 -3.43
CA ASN A 129 8.09 37.65 -2.99
C ASN A 129 7.50 38.45 -4.17
N TYR A 130 7.10 37.77 -5.26
CA TYR A 130 6.50 38.47 -6.39
C TYR A 130 5.15 39.05 -5.97
N PRO A 131 4.89 40.34 -6.25
CA PRO A 131 3.65 41.00 -5.82
C PRO A 131 2.40 40.54 -6.59
N PHE A 132 2.53 39.61 -7.53
CA PHE A 132 1.44 39.14 -8.38
C PHE A 132 1.49 37.63 -8.50
N GLU A 133 0.46 36.96 -7.98
CA GLU A 133 0.16 35.56 -8.27
C GLU A 133 0.00 35.38 -9.79
N LEU A 134 0.93 34.67 -10.41
CA LEU A 134 0.79 34.22 -11.79
C LEU A 134 0.76 32.70 -11.76
N TYR A 135 -0.44 32.11 -11.72
CA TYR A 135 -0.60 30.69 -12.02
C TYR A 135 -0.20 30.46 -13.50
N ASN A 136 1.09 30.26 -13.74
CA ASN A 136 1.76 30.40 -15.03
C ASN A 136 2.46 29.09 -15.45
N GLY A 137 2.54 28.10 -14.56
CA GLY A 137 3.21 26.83 -14.80
C GLY A 137 4.65 26.76 -14.29
N PHE A 138 5.10 27.77 -13.55
CA PHE A 138 6.37 27.77 -12.83
C PHE A 138 6.20 27.09 -11.47
N PHE A 139 6.66 25.85 -11.37
CA PHE A 139 6.54 25.06 -10.15
C PHE A 139 7.88 24.95 -9.41
N ILE A 140 7.86 25.14 -8.09
CA ILE A 140 8.89 24.53 -7.24
C ILE A 140 8.67 23.03 -7.13
N ARG A 141 9.73 22.31 -6.79
CA ARG A 141 9.75 20.86 -6.66
C ARG A 141 8.85 20.36 -5.52
N ASN A 142 8.88 21.02 -4.37
CA ASN A 142 8.00 20.74 -3.24
C ASN A 142 7.84 21.97 -2.37
N ASP A 143 6.72 22.02 -1.68
CA ASP A 143 6.38 22.98 -0.65
C ASP A 143 6.32 22.26 0.72
N VAL A 144 7.21 21.31 0.97
CA VAL A 144 7.22 20.62 2.28
C VAL A 144 8.00 21.48 3.26
N PRO A 145 7.44 21.79 4.44
CA PRO A 145 8.13 22.64 5.38
C PRO A 145 9.37 21.93 5.94
N PRO A 146 10.42 22.66 6.32
CA PRO A 146 11.61 22.09 6.93
C PRO A 146 11.34 21.33 8.22
N ILE A 147 10.27 21.73 8.91
CA ILE A 147 9.79 21.10 10.14
C ILE A 147 8.32 20.79 9.96
N LEU A 148 7.99 19.52 10.11
CA LEU A 148 6.62 19.06 10.01
C LEU A 148 5.79 19.65 11.15
N SER A 149 4.56 20.06 10.83
CA SER A 149 3.59 20.43 11.87
C SER A 149 3.36 19.25 12.83
N SER A 150 2.94 19.54 14.06
CA SER A 150 2.59 18.48 15.02
C SER A 150 1.52 17.54 14.45
N SER A 151 0.51 18.08 13.76
CA SER A 151 -0.52 17.27 13.09
C SER A 151 0.03 16.36 12.00
N MET A 152 1.00 16.81 11.19
CA MET A 152 1.66 15.98 10.18
C MET A 152 2.49 14.88 10.84
N THR A 153 3.27 15.24 11.85
CA THR A 153 4.14 14.30 12.58
C THR A 153 3.31 13.22 13.27
N ASP A 154 2.26 13.63 13.99
CA ASP A 154 1.32 12.72 14.64
C ASP A 154 0.65 11.81 13.59
N TYR A 155 0.23 12.36 12.45
CA TYR A 155 -0.37 11.59 11.36
C TYR A 155 0.58 10.54 10.79
N PHE A 156 1.80 10.94 10.46
CA PHE A 156 2.82 10.05 9.92
C PHE A 156 3.32 9.01 10.90
N ASN A 157 3.11 9.21 12.21
CA ASN A 157 3.57 8.29 13.26
C ASN A 157 2.41 7.45 13.87
N GLN A 158 1.19 7.53 13.33
CA GLN A 158 0.04 6.79 13.87
C GLN A 158 0.29 5.29 13.90
N GLY A 159 0.19 4.67 15.09
CA GLY A 159 0.35 3.23 15.25
C GLY A 159 1.81 2.73 15.13
N LEU A 160 2.78 3.64 15.02
CA LEU A 160 4.20 3.31 15.04
C LEU A 160 4.74 3.45 16.46
N ILE A 161 5.65 2.55 16.84
CA ILE A 161 6.28 2.59 18.15
C ILE A 161 7.30 3.73 18.17
N SER A 162 7.15 4.66 19.12
CA SER A 162 8.21 5.60 19.49
C SER A 162 9.22 4.85 20.38
N GLY A 163 10.24 4.25 19.77
CA GLY A 163 11.24 3.44 20.48
C GLY A 163 12.66 3.96 20.26
N ASP A 164 13.53 3.70 21.23
CA ASP A 164 14.97 3.99 21.15
C ASP A 164 15.64 3.10 20.08
N TYR A 165 16.77 3.52 19.52
CA TYR A 165 17.45 2.82 18.40
C TYR A 165 17.72 1.32 18.66
N SER A 166 17.84 0.90 19.93
CA SER A 166 18.00 -0.52 20.29
C SER A 166 16.81 -1.38 19.89
N ASP A 167 15.58 -0.85 19.96
CA ASP A 167 14.38 -1.57 19.56
C ASP A 167 14.33 -1.76 18.03
N TYR A 168 14.89 -0.82 17.28
CA TYR A 168 15.01 -0.89 15.83
C TYR A 168 15.89 -2.06 15.38
N VAL A 169 17.04 -2.24 16.02
CA VAL A 169 17.96 -3.35 15.67
C VAL A 169 17.30 -4.70 15.97
N ASP A 170 16.64 -4.83 17.12
CA ASP A 170 15.98 -6.09 17.49
C ASP A 170 14.74 -6.38 16.61
N GLU A 171 13.93 -5.38 16.26
CA GLU A 171 12.75 -5.58 15.40
C GLU A 171 13.13 -5.82 13.93
N TYR A 172 14.21 -5.19 13.46
CA TYR A 172 14.75 -5.36 12.12
C TYR A 172 15.45 -6.72 11.94
N VAL A 173 16.39 -7.07 12.84
CA VAL A 173 17.12 -8.34 12.79
C VAL A 173 16.15 -9.50 12.89
N ASN A 174 15.07 -9.36 13.68
CA ASN A 174 14.23 -10.49 13.96
C ASN A 174 13.03 -10.70 13.04
N ARG A 175 12.30 -9.71 12.46
CA ARG A 175 11.06 -10.07 11.70
C ARG A 175 10.42 -9.08 10.69
N ARG A 176 10.75 -7.77 10.59
CA ARG A 176 9.87 -6.79 9.87
C ARG A 176 10.55 -5.91 8.81
N ARG A 177 11.08 -6.52 7.75
CA ARG A 177 11.66 -5.76 6.62
C ARG A 177 10.59 -4.96 5.87
N GLY A 178 10.91 -3.68 5.59
CA GLY A 178 10.03 -2.75 4.86
C GLY A 178 8.92 -2.11 5.70
N TYR A 179 8.85 -2.37 7.01
CA TYR A 179 7.91 -1.69 7.88
C TYR A 179 8.42 -0.28 8.27
N PRO A 180 7.58 0.77 8.23
CA PRO A 180 7.99 2.12 8.59
C PRO A 180 8.21 2.29 10.11
N PHE A 181 9.16 3.14 10.50
CA PHE A 181 9.39 3.56 11.90
C PHE A 181 8.99 5.01 12.12
N ALA A 182 8.76 5.41 13.37
CA ALA A 182 8.44 6.79 13.71
C ALA A 182 9.52 7.75 13.17
N ILE A 183 9.09 8.86 12.57
CA ILE A 183 9.98 9.93 12.10
C ILE A 183 9.97 11.10 13.07
N GLU A 184 11.07 11.86 13.06
CA GLU A 184 11.18 13.11 13.80
C GLU A 184 10.76 14.30 12.93
N SER A 185 10.07 15.27 13.54
CA SER A 185 9.51 16.42 12.83
C SER A 185 10.57 17.31 12.18
N ASN A 186 11.81 17.29 12.68
CA ASN A 186 12.93 18.13 12.28
C ASN A 186 14.03 17.38 11.51
N VAL A 187 13.84 16.08 11.20
CA VAL A 187 14.80 15.28 10.41
C VAL A 187 14.25 15.11 8.99
N ILE A 188 14.10 16.24 8.30
CA ILE A 188 13.44 16.32 6.99
C ILE A 188 14.47 16.66 5.91
N LEU A 189 14.57 15.80 4.90
CA LEU A 189 15.47 15.95 3.76
C LEU A 189 14.68 16.37 2.52
N CYS A 190 14.74 17.66 2.18
CA CYS A 190 14.08 18.23 0.99
C CYS A 190 15.13 18.54 -0.07
N SER A 191 15.00 17.93 -1.26
CA SER A 191 16.00 18.10 -2.34
C SER A 191 17.45 17.80 -1.90
N ARG A 192 17.65 16.74 -1.10
CA ARG A 192 18.97 16.31 -0.57
C ARG A 192 19.66 17.31 0.37
N LYS A 193 18.93 18.28 0.90
CA LYS A 193 19.42 19.12 1.99
C LYS A 193 18.41 19.09 3.12
N TYR A 194 18.93 19.09 4.34
CA TYR A 194 18.10 19.34 5.49
C TYR A 194 17.89 20.84 5.62
N GLU A 195 16.79 21.23 6.23
CA GLU A 195 16.44 22.63 6.42
C GLU A 195 16.06 22.85 7.90
N SER A 196 16.52 23.96 8.48
CA SER A 196 16.24 24.31 9.89
C SER A 196 14.98 25.16 10.01
N GLU A 197 14.47 25.38 11.23
CA GLU A 197 13.31 26.29 11.44
C GLU A 197 13.56 27.73 10.97
N ASN A 198 14.83 28.11 10.78
CA ASN A 198 15.23 29.42 10.28
C ASN A 198 15.57 29.42 8.76
N ASN A 199 15.15 28.39 8.03
CA ASN A 199 15.41 28.19 6.58
C ASN A 199 16.91 28.09 6.21
N TYR A 200 17.76 27.65 7.14
CA TYR A 200 19.16 27.29 6.84
C TYR A 200 19.26 25.88 6.28
N PHE A 201 20.07 25.69 5.23
CA PHE A 201 20.26 24.40 4.58
C PHE A 201 21.57 23.75 4.99
N TYR A 202 21.55 22.44 5.22
CA TYR A 202 22.74 21.66 5.58
C TYR A 202 22.78 20.35 4.80
N LEU A 203 24.00 19.91 4.46
CA LEU A 203 24.22 18.63 3.78
C LEU A 203 24.15 17.46 4.77
N ASN A 204 24.65 17.65 5.99
CA ASN A 204 24.77 16.61 7.01
C ASN A 204 24.05 17.02 8.29
N HIS A 205 23.17 16.16 8.80
CA HIS A 205 22.41 16.44 10.01
C HIS A 205 23.28 16.76 11.23
N ASP A 206 24.39 16.03 11.42
CA ASP A 206 25.27 16.20 12.60
C ASP A 206 26.10 17.50 12.57
N SER A 207 26.16 18.15 11.40
CA SER A 207 26.80 19.47 11.27
C SER A 207 26.08 20.58 12.06
N GLN A 208 24.90 20.31 12.62
CA GLN A 208 24.28 21.18 13.62
C GLN A 208 25.16 21.39 14.85
N THR A 209 26.11 20.50 15.16
CA THR A 209 26.89 20.59 16.41
C THR A 209 28.31 21.16 16.23
N ASP A 210 28.94 21.01 15.07
CA ASP A 210 30.39 21.25 14.92
C ASP A 210 30.82 22.48 14.09
N GLY A 211 29.88 23.34 13.64
CA GLY A 211 30.27 24.50 12.82
C GLY A 211 29.19 25.56 12.51
N PHE A 212 28.20 25.70 13.39
CA PHE A 212 26.99 26.51 13.19
C PHE A 212 27.25 27.98 12.78
N GLU A 213 28.35 28.59 13.25
CA GLU A 213 28.58 30.03 13.05
C GLU A 213 28.95 30.42 11.61
N ASN A 214 29.62 29.56 10.84
CA ASN A 214 30.09 29.92 9.50
C ASN A 214 28.99 29.82 8.43
N LEU A 215 28.17 28.76 8.44
CA LEU A 215 27.08 28.56 7.48
C LEU A 215 25.90 29.54 7.73
N VAL A 216 25.60 29.85 9.00
CA VAL A 216 24.57 30.85 9.34
C VAL A 216 24.91 32.23 8.77
N SER A 217 26.21 32.58 8.66
CA SER A 217 26.66 33.90 8.18
C SER A 217 26.47 34.12 6.68
N GLU A 218 26.75 33.11 5.84
CA GLU A 218 26.58 33.20 4.37
C GLU A 218 25.09 33.30 3.99
N TYR A 219 24.23 32.60 4.73
CA TYR A 219 22.79 32.55 4.47
C TYR A 219 22.00 33.73 5.02
N ALA A 220 22.35 34.26 6.21
CA ALA A 220 21.73 35.47 6.75
C ALA A 220 21.91 36.69 5.80
N ASN A 221 22.95 36.67 4.97
CA ASN A 221 23.25 37.70 3.99
C ASN A 221 22.60 37.48 2.61
N LYS A 222 21.83 36.39 2.40
CA LYS A 222 21.26 35.99 1.09
C LYS A 222 22.32 35.98 -0.02
N GLU A 223 23.50 35.45 0.28
CA GLU A 223 24.63 35.42 -0.65
C GLU A 223 24.37 34.48 -1.84
N GLU A 224 25.31 34.46 -2.78
CA GLU A 224 25.22 33.70 -4.05
C GLU A 224 24.85 32.22 -3.84
N SER A 225 25.29 31.61 -2.74
CA SER A 225 24.98 30.21 -2.37
C SER A 225 23.49 29.95 -2.10
N TYR A 226 22.79 30.91 -1.47
CA TYR A 226 21.35 30.81 -1.22
C TYR A 226 20.56 30.82 -2.53
N TRP A 227 20.85 31.78 -3.40
CA TRP A 227 20.20 31.88 -4.71
C TRP A 227 20.55 30.70 -5.60
N ASN A 228 21.79 30.22 -5.55
CA ASN A 228 22.22 29.02 -6.28
C ASN A 228 21.41 27.81 -5.83
N TYR A 229 21.21 27.58 -4.53
CA TYR A 229 20.37 26.49 -4.04
C TYR A 229 18.94 26.56 -4.58
N TRP A 230 18.30 27.71 -4.47
CA TRP A 230 16.95 27.88 -4.99
C TRP A 230 16.94 27.63 -6.51
N LYS A 231 17.79 28.34 -7.27
CA LYS A 231 17.93 28.25 -8.75
C LYS A 231 18.38 26.87 -9.26
N SER A 232 19.05 26.03 -8.47
CA SER A 232 19.50 24.71 -8.92
C SER A 232 18.67 23.53 -8.40
N ASP A 233 18.24 23.57 -7.14
CA ASP A 233 17.82 22.35 -6.41
C ASP A 233 16.32 22.34 -6.08
N LYS A 234 15.66 23.51 -6.02
CA LYS A 234 14.23 23.64 -5.72
C LYS A 234 13.35 23.76 -6.98
N PHE A 235 13.93 23.87 -8.18
CA PHE A 235 13.16 23.94 -9.41
C PHE A 235 12.82 22.58 -10.00
N ILE A 236 11.66 22.53 -10.66
CA ILE A 236 11.19 21.34 -11.35
C ILE A 236 12.14 20.98 -12.50
N SER A 237 12.58 19.72 -12.54
CA SER A 237 13.37 19.20 -13.66
C SER A 237 12.49 18.68 -14.81
N ASN A 238 13.10 18.44 -15.98
CA ASN A 238 12.40 17.89 -17.14
C ASN A 238 11.76 16.52 -16.86
N ASP A 239 12.44 15.63 -16.13
CA ASP A 239 11.90 14.31 -15.79
C ASP A 239 10.73 14.40 -14.79
N GLU A 240 10.74 15.41 -13.91
CA GLU A 240 9.63 15.74 -13.02
C GLU A 240 8.42 16.29 -13.76
N ILE A 241 8.63 17.16 -14.76
CA ILE A 241 7.58 17.61 -15.69
C ILE A 241 6.93 16.40 -16.36
N VAL A 242 7.75 15.51 -16.93
CA VAL A 242 7.26 14.31 -17.63
C VAL A 242 6.54 13.34 -16.70
N GLY A 243 7.06 13.12 -15.49
CA GLY A 243 6.40 12.32 -14.45
C GLY A 243 5.03 12.90 -14.05
N THR A 244 4.95 14.21 -13.84
CA THR A 244 3.69 14.91 -13.54
C THR A 244 2.68 14.72 -14.67
N PHE A 245 3.11 14.89 -15.92
CA PHE A 245 2.27 14.71 -17.12
C PHE A 245 1.66 13.31 -17.24
N MET A 246 2.37 12.28 -16.80
CA MET A 246 1.84 10.92 -16.76
C MET A 246 0.62 10.81 -15.85
N GLY A 247 0.70 11.37 -14.64
CA GLY A 247 -0.44 11.42 -13.72
C GLY A 247 -1.61 12.20 -14.31
N LEU A 248 -1.35 13.39 -14.86
CA LEU A 248 -2.39 14.25 -15.45
C LEU A 248 -3.07 13.58 -16.67
N ALA A 249 -2.31 12.85 -17.50
CA ALA A 249 -2.87 12.08 -18.62
C ALA A 249 -3.86 11.01 -18.16
N LEU A 250 -3.52 10.32 -17.06
CA LEU A 250 -4.40 9.32 -16.45
C LEU A 250 -5.63 9.98 -15.84
N VAL A 251 -5.52 11.14 -15.17
CA VAL A 251 -6.70 11.89 -14.68
C VAL A 251 -7.64 12.22 -15.84
N ALA A 252 -7.12 12.76 -16.94
CA ALA A 252 -7.92 13.13 -18.10
C ALA A 252 -8.66 11.93 -18.74
N LYS A 253 -8.08 10.72 -18.65
CA LYS A 253 -8.65 9.47 -19.17
C LYS A 253 -9.62 8.80 -18.20
N CYS A 254 -9.28 8.73 -16.91
CA CYS A 254 -9.98 7.94 -15.90
C CYS A 254 -11.12 8.71 -15.21
N VAL A 255 -10.97 10.02 -15.01
CA VAL A 255 -11.91 10.80 -14.19
C VAL A 255 -13.00 11.40 -15.07
N ASP A 256 -14.25 11.09 -14.73
CA ASP A 256 -15.43 11.63 -15.41
C ASP A 256 -16.05 12.82 -14.67
N ASN A 257 -15.58 13.15 -13.46
CA ASN A 257 -15.89 14.44 -12.83
C ASN A 257 -15.28 15.58 -13.67
N PRO A 258 -16.11 16.45 -14.28
CA PRO A 258 -15.61 17.46 -15.22
C PRO A 258 -14.68 18.47 -14.55
N ASN A 259 -14.96 18.90 -13.32
CA ASN A 259 -14.16 19.92 -12.64
C ASN A 259 -12.73 19.43 -12.36
N ILE A 260 -12.59 18.20 -11.85
CA ILE A 260 -11.28 17.61 -11.54
C ILE A 260 -10.52 17.30 -12.84
N LYS A 261 -11.21 16.79 -13.86
CA LYS A 261 -10.63 16.58 -15.19
C LYS A 261 -10.13 17.88 -15.82
N TYR A 262 -10.93 18.95 -15.79
CA TYR A 262 -10.53 20.25 -16.32
C TYR A 262 -9.37 20.86 -15.53
N LYS A 263 -9.37 20.73 -14.20
CA LYS A 263 -8.25 21.15 -13.34
C LYS A 263 -6.94 20.48 -13.76
N ALA A 264 -6.94 19.15 -13.95
CA ALA A 264 -5.74 18.44 -14.40
C ALA A 264 -5.26 18.87 -15.80
N ILE A 265 -6.19 19.11 -16.72
CA ILE A 265 -5.89 19.61 -18.06
C ILE A 265 -5.29 21.02 -18.01
N GLU A 266 -5.85 21.89 -17.17
CA GLU A 266 -5.36 23.25 -16.97
C GLU A 266 -3.93 23.24 -16.42
N ILE A 267 -3.65 22.42 -15.39
CA ILE A 267 -2.28 22.21 -14.87
C ILE A 267 -1.34 21.77 -16.00
N ALA A 268 -1.75 20.79 -16.82
CA ALA A 268 -0.93 20.32 -17.95
C ALA A 268 -0.66 21.43 -18.99
N GLN A 269 -1.65 22.28 -19.27
CA GLN A 269 -1.49 23.42 -20.17
C GLN A 269 -0.51 24.46 -19.62
N LYS A 270 -0.58 24.76 -18.33
CA LYS A 270 0.35 25.68 -17.65
C LYS A 270 1.77 25.15 -17.70
N ILE A 271 1.99 23.88 -17.32
CA ILE A 271 3.32 23.25 -17.44
C ILE A 271 3.81 23.28 -18.89
N LEU A 272 2.94 23.03 -19.88
CA LEU A 272 3.33 23.10 -21.30
C LEU A 272 3.74 24.52 -21.69
N THR A 273 2.98 25.54 -21.29
CA THR A 273 3.31 26.95 -21.54
C THR A 273 4.67 27.30 -20.96
N PHE A 274 4.90 26.94 -19.70
CA PHE A 274 6.20 27.10 -19.03
C PHE A 274 7.33 26.39 -19.78
N ALA A 275 7.15 25.11 -20.09
CA ALA A 275 8.12 24.32 -20.83
C ALA A 275 8.41 24.94 -22.21
N THR A 276 7.42 25.51 -22.89
CA THR A 276 7.65 26.14 -24.19
C THR A 276 8.41 27.45 -24.12
N GLY A 277 8.54 28.10 -22.96
CA GLY A 277 9.21 29.38 -22.79
C GLY A 277 8.49 30.56 -23.46
N GLU A 278 8.55 31.74 -22.86
CA GLU A 278 7.94 32.94 -23.44
C GLU A 278 8.84 33.63 -24.48
N VAL A 279 10.14 33.74 -24.19
CA VAL A 279 11.08 34.54 -24.97
C VAL A 279 11.75 33.73 -26.08
N TYR A 280 12.29 32.58 -25.70
CA TYR A 280 12.77 31.59 -26.66
C TYR A 280 11.84 30.39 -26.56
N PRO A 281 11.33 29.89 -27.70
CA PRO A 281 10.68 28.59 -27.68
C PRO A 281 11.65 27.61 -26.99
N PHE A 282 11.15 26.61 -26.27
CA PHE A 282 11.90 25.54 -25.59
C PHE A 282 12.86 25.93 -24.44
N GLN A 283 12.99 27.19 -24.07
CA GLN A 283 13.87 27.63 -22.98
C GLN A 283 13.04 28.10 -21.80
N MET A 284 13.07 27.34 -20.71
CA MET A 284 12.39 27.71 -19.46
C MET A 284 13.10 28.90 -18.80
N SER A 285 12.32 29.76 -18.16
CA SER A 285 12.79 30.95 -17.43
C SER A 285 12.24 30.96 -16.01
N TYR A 286 13.02 31.49 -15.08
CA TYR A 286 12.56 31.85 -13.75
C TYR A 286 11.52 32.99 -13.81
N PRO A 287 10.85 33.34 -12.69
CA PRO A 287 9.83 34.36 -12.66
C PRO A 287 10.43 35.77 -12.87
N ASP A 288 11.72 35.93 -12.58
CA ASP A 288 12.52 37.12 -12.90
C ASP A 288 12.88 37.24 -14.40
N MET A 289 12.40 36.30 -15.23
CA MET A 289 12.70 36.15 -16.66
C MET A 289 14.15 35.73 -16.95
N ASP A 290 14.97 35.44 -15.94
CA ASP A 290 16.28 34.82 -16.16
C ASP A 290 16.11 33.41 -16.73
N TYR A 291 16.99 33.02 -17.64
CA TYR A 291 16.94 31.67 -18.19
C TYR A 291 17.41 30.64 -17.18
N ILE A 292 16.66 29.54 -17.09
CA ILE A 292 17.14 28.34 -16.42
C ILE A 292 18.27 27.76 -17.28
N LEU A 293 19.48 27.69 -16.75
CA LEU A 293 20.62 27.20 -17.52
C LEU A 293 20.38 25.75 -17.99
N TRP A 294 20.90 25.39 -19.15
CA TRP A 294 20.72 24.04 -19.71
C TRP A 294 21.16 22.90 -18.78
N PRO A 295 22.27 23.01 -18.02
CA PRO A 295 22.65 21.98 -17.04
C PRO A 295 21.62 21.78 -15.93
N ASN A 296 20.79 22.80 -15.65
CA ASN A 296 19.73 22.75 -14.65
C ASN A 296 18.38 22.31 -15.25
N GLY A 297 18.39 21.73 -16.45
CA GLY A 297 17.18 21.23 -17.11
C GLY A 297 16.38 22.28 -17.88
N GLY A 298 16.85 23.53 -18.00
CA GLY A 298 16.09 24.61 -18.66
C GLY A 298 15.79 24.41 -20.15
N ASN A 299 16.43 23.44 -20.80
CA ASN A 299 16.19 23.09 -22.19
C ASN A 299 15.11 22.02 -22.32
N SER A 300 13.91 22.40 -22.79
CA SER A 300 12.77 21.51 -23.01
C SER A 300 12.62 21.08 -24.48
N LEU A 301 13.56 21.45 -25.36
CA LEU A 301 13.47 21.28 -26.81
C LEU A 301 13.20 19.81 -27.19
N GLY A 302 13.80 18.89 -26.44
CA GLY A 302 13.66 17.46 -26.63
C GLY A 302 12.38 16.84 -26.09
N ILE A 303 11.50 17.58 -25.39
CA ILE A 303 10.31 17.02 -24.72
C ILE A 303 9.01 17.72 -25.08
N TYR A 304 9.03 19.03 -25.36
CA TYR A 304 7.80 19.84 -25.44
C TYR A 304 6.84 19.40 -26.56
N TYR A 305 7.35 18.82 -27.66
CA TYR A 305 6.49 18.27 -28.71
C TYR A 305 5.60 17.14 -28.22
N ALA A 306 6.17 16.19 -27.46
CA ALA A 306 5.42 15.08 -26.90
C ALA A 306 4.47 15.56 -25.79
N LEU A 307 4.89 16.53 -24.96
CA LEU A 307 4.00 17.17 -23.99
C LEU A 307 2.79 17.81 -24.68
N GLY A 308 3.00 18.57 -25.75
CA GLY A 308 1.92 19.15 -26.56
C GLY A 308 0.97 18.09 -27.13
N LYS A 309 1.51 16.99 -27.66
CA LYS A 309 0.70 15.86 -28.15
C LYS A 309 -0.10 15.17 -27.04
N SER A 310 0.45 15.11 -25.83
CA SER A 310 -0.31 14.63 -24.67
C SER A 310 -1.45 15.57 -24.32
N VAL A 311 -1.23 16.90 -24.29
CA VAL A 311 -2.33 17.87 -24.08
C VAL A 311 -3.40 17.74 -25.18
N ASP A 312 -3.02 17.59 -26.45
CA ASP A 312 -3.97 17.37 -27.55
C ASP A 312 -4.91 16.21 -27.25
N LYS A 313 -4.33 15.11 -26.73
CA LYS A 313 -5.05 13.88 -26.42
C LYS A 313 -5.95 14.05 -25.20
N MET A 314 -5.51 14.77 -24.17
CA MET A 314 -6.32 15.07 -23.00
C MET A 314 -7.52 15.96 -23.34
N PHE A 315 -7.32 16.95 -24.21
CA PHE A 315 -8.36 17.90 -24.63
C PHE A 315 -9.30 17.35 -25.73
N GLY A 316 -8.82 16.38 -26.52
CA GLY A 316 -9.48 15.94 -27.74
C GLY A 316 -9.43 16.96 -28.88
N LEU A 317 -8.62 18.00 -28.76
CA LEU A 317 -8.44 19.08 -29.74
C LEU A 317 -6.95 19.26 -30.03
N PRO A 318 -6.55 19.45 -31.30
CA PRO A 318 -5.15 19.71 -31.64
C PRO A 318 -4.72 21.09 -31.12
N THR A 319 -3.68 21.12 -30.28
CA THR A 319 -2.88 22.31 -29.99
C THR A 319 -1.94 22.57 -31.16
N ALA A 320 -1.57 23.84 -31.36
CA ALA A 320 -0.63 24.25 -32.39
C ALA A 320 0.81 23.83 -32.00
N THR A 321 1.14 22.56 -32.16
CA THR A 321 2.53 22.08 -31.95
C THR A 321 3.41 22.50 -33.15
N ASN A 322 4.41 23.35 -32.91
CA ASN A 322 5.31 23.87 -33.95
C ASN A 322 6.26 22.82 -34.54
N ALA A 323 6.60 22.95 -35.84
CA ALA A 323 7.47 22.02 -36.58
C ALA A 323 8.92 21.89 -36.06
N LEU A 324 9.43 22.95 -35.40
CA LEU A 324 10.77 22.93 -34.78
C LEU A 324 10.86 21.88 -33.65
N GLY A 325 9.79 21.72 -32.88
CA GLY A 325 9.74 20.79 -31.75
C GLY A 325 9.70 19.35 -32.18
N PHE A 326 8.98 19.10 -33.28
CA PHE A 326 8.99 17.79 -33.90
C PHE A 326 10.42 17.37 -34.22
N THR A 327 11.15 18.16 -35.03
CA THR A 327 12.52 17.81 -35.47
C THR A 327 13.46 17.51 -34.31
N ALA A 328 13.41 18.31 -33.24
CA ALA A 328 14.29 18.13 -32.10
C ALA A 328 13.89 16.93 -31.23
N TYR A 329 12.61 16.74 -30.97
CA TYR A 329 12.09 15.53 -30.32
C TYR A 329 12.47 14.27 -31.10
N SER A 330 12.25 14.27 -32.42
CA SER A 330 12.63 13.17 -33.33
C SER A 330 14.12 12.85 -33.25
N SER A 331 14.96 13.89 -33.23
CA SER A 331 16.42 13.73 -33.19
C SER A 331 16.88 13.17 -31.85
N ALA A 332 16.36 13.70 -30.74
CA ALA A 332 16.69 13.23 -29.40
C ALA A 332 16.19 11.82 -29.13
N LEU A 333 14.98 11.49 -29.59
CA LEU A 333 14.43 10.14 -29.51
C LEU A 333 15.22 9.17 -30.39
N ALA A 334 15.57 9.57 -31.62
CA ALA A 334 16.42 8.74 -32.50
C ALA A 334 17.81 8.51 -31.90
N ALA A 335 18.39 9.50 -31.22
CA ALA A 335 19.65 9.33 -30.49
C ALA A 335 19.51 8.31 -29.35
N ASN A 336 18.43 8.37 -28.58
CA ASN A 336 18.15 7.41 -27.50
C ASN A 336 17.86 6.00 -28.00
N VAL A 337 17.19 5.86 -29.15
CA VAL A 337 16.91 4.56 -29.78
C VAL A 337 18.15 3.98 -30.46
N GLY A 338 18.94 4.81 -31.14
CA GLY A 338 20.07 4.38 -31.96
C GLY A 338 21.38 4.20 -31.20
N SER A 339 21.59 4.95 -30.11
CA SER A 339 22.79 4.80 -29.28
C SER A 339 22.55 3.75 -28.19
N ASN A 340 23.22 2.61 -28.30
CA ASN A 340 23.42 1.70 -27.16
C ASN A 340 24.39 2.28 -26.11
N ILE A 341 24.84 3.54 -26.29
CA ILE A 341 26.01 4.14 -25.63
C ILE A 341 25.62 5.36 -24.76
N GLY A 342 24.38 5.85 -24.81
CA GLY A 342 23.94 7.04 -24.06
C GLY A 342 23.42 6.73 -22.65
N ASN A 343 23.71 7.63 -21.70
CA ASN A 343 23.26 7.65 -20.31
C ASN A 343 21.82 7.14 -20.14
N ASN A 344 21.62 6.14 -19.28
CA ASN A 344 20.29 5.57 -18.99
C ASN A 344 19.26 6.61 -18.53
N PHE A 345 19.71 7.74 -17.98
CA PHE A 345 18.91 8.80 -17.35
C PHE A 345 17.94 9.53 -18.28
N ASP A 346 18.12 9.51 -19.61
CA ASP A 346 17.15 10.13 -20.51
C ASP A 346 16.11 9.13 -21.02
N ARG A 347 16.39 7.82 -20.95
CA ARG A 347 15.55 6.80 -21.56
C ARG A 347 14.22 6.63 -20.83
N ASP A 348 14.20 6.73 -19.50
CA ASP A 348 12.97 6.65 -18.70
C ASP A 348 12.05 7.86 -18.97
N MET A 349 12.63 9.03 -19.25
CA MET A 349 11.87 10.22 -19.65
C MET A 349 11.24 10.03 -21.03
N TYR A 350 12.01 9.58 -22.03
CA TYR A 350 11.50 9.38 -23.39
C TYR A 350 10.46 8.27 -23.49
N ILE A 351 10.61 7.18 -22.73
CA ILE A 351 9.59 6.11 -22.73
C ILE A 351 8.27 6.59 -22.11
N LYS A 352 8.30 7.39 -21.04
CA LYS A 352 7.11 8.06 -20.49
C LYS A 352 6.45 8.91 -21.57
N LEU A 353 7.19 9.82 -22.19
CA LEU A 353 6.71 10.71 -23.25
C LEU A 353 6.04 9.96 -24.39
N VAL A 354 6.68 8.92 -24.92
CA VAL A 354 6.10 8.08 -25.98
C VAL A 354 4.82 7.40 -25.51
N SER A 355 4.78 6.94 -24.26
CA SER A 355 3.61 6.25 -23.68
C SER A 355 2.41 7.17 -23.49
N ILE A 356 2.63 8.42 -23.04
CA ILE A 356 1.56 9.38 -22.77
C ILE A 356 1.12 10.17 -24.00
N SER A 357 1.97 10.31 -25.02
CA SER A 357 1.68 11.08 -26.23
C SER A 357 1.33 10.20 -27.42
N GLY A 358 1.75 8.93 -27.41
CA GLY A 358 1.73 8.06 -28.58
C GLY A 358 2.62 8.55 -29.72
N ALA A 359 3.37 9.65 -29.51
CA ALA A 359 4.14 10.33 -30.53
C ALA A 359 5.52 9.70 -30.64
N THR A 360 5.81 9.15 -31.81
CA THR A 360 7.08 8.46 -32.08
C THR A 360 8.16 9.37 -32.62
N GLY A 361 7.81 10.57 -33.14
CA GLY A 361 8.71 11.57 -33.71
C GLY A 361 9.49 11.10 -34.95
N MET A 362 9.72 9.82 -35.13
CA MET A 362 10.62 9.29 -36.13
C MET A 362 9.92 9.08 -37.47
N ASN A 363 10.64 9.34 -38.56
CA ASN A 363 10.21 8.99 -39.92
C ASN A 363 10.19 7.47 -40.19
N PHE A 364 10.51 6.65 -39.19
CA PHE A 364 10.39 5.20 -39.28
C PHE A 364 8.94 4.79 -38.98
N ASN A 365 8.39 3.85 -39.75
CA ASN A 365 7.06 3.25 -39.55
C ASN A 365 6.96 2.38 -38.26
N ALA A 366 7.75 2.69 -37.23
CA ALA A 366 7.72 2.02 -35.95
C ALA A 366 6.52 2.54 -35.13
N SER A 367 5.74 1.63 -34.56
CA SER A 367 4.69 1.98 -33.62
C SER A 367 5.28 2.47 -32.29
N ALA A 368 4.49 3.21 -31.51
CA ALA A 368 4.86 3.58 -30.15
C ALA A 368 5.19 2.34 -29.29
N SER A 369 4.42 1.25 -29.41
CA SER A 369 4.71 -0.02 -28.74
C SER A 369 6.08 -0.61 -29.09
N ALA A 370 6.54 -0.47 -30.33
CA ALA A 370 7.89 -0.88 -30.74
C ALA A 370 8.97 -0.05 -30.04
N ILE A 371 8.80 1.26 -30.00
CA ILE A 371 9.76 2.20 -29.41
C ILE A 371 9.84 2.01 -27.91
N ILE A 372 8.69 1.87 -27.23
CA ILE A 372 8.62 1.55 -25.80
C ILE A 372 9.39 0.27 -25.50
N THR A 373 9.21 -0.77 -26.33
CA THR A 373 9.93 -2.05 -26.17
C THR A 373 11.45 -1.89 -26.37
N ILE A 374 11.88 -1.07 -27.33
CA ILE A 374 13.30 -0.83 -27.59
C ILE A 374 13.94 -0.05 -26.42
N LEU A 375 13.32 1.06 -25.98
CA LEU A 375 13.87 1.92 -24.94
C LEU A 375 13.96 1.23 -23.57
N SER A 376 13.06 0.29 -23.28
CA SER A 376 12.98 -0.40 -22.00
C SER A 376 13.76 -1.70 -21.90
N ARG A 377 14.26 -2.25 -23.01
CA ARG A 377 14.76 -3.64 -23.07
C ARG A 377 15.77 -3.98 -21.97
N ASN A 378 16.65 -3.03 -21.64
CA ASN A 378 17.73 -3.25 -20.67
C ASN A 378 17.26 -3.16 -19.21
N ASN A 379 16.18 -2.43 -18.94
CA ASN A 379 15.73 -2.12 -17.58
C ASN A 379 14.34 -2.70 -17.26
N GLN A 380 13.77 -3.47 -18.18
CA GLN A 380 12.46 -4.12 -18.04
C GLN A 380 11.28 -3.18 -17.81
N TRP A 381 11.42 -1.92 -18.22
CA TRP A 381 10.37 -0.92 -18.03
C TRP A 381 9.14 -1.11 -18.95
N ASN A 382 9.23 -1.94 -19.98
CA ASN A 382 8.14 -2.17 -20.94
C ASN A 382 6.87 -2.66 -20.26
N VAL A 383 6.98 -3.40 -19.15
CA VAL A 383 5.82 -3.96 -18.45
C VAL A 383 4.83 -2.87 -18.06
N MET A 384 5.31 -1.78 -17.46
CA MET A 384 4.50 -0.63 -17.05
C MET A 384 4.08 0.22 -18.24
N TYR A 385 5.06 0.64 -19.05
CA TYR A 385 4.82 1.67 -20.07
C TYR A 385 4.00 1.17 -21.27
N LEU A 386 4.03 -0.13 -21.57
CA LEU A 386 3.11 -0.71 -22.54
C LEU A 386 1.67 -0.74 -22.03
N LEU A 387 1.42 -0.98 -20.74
CA LEU A 387 0.07 -0.91 -20.17
C LEU A 387 -0.44 0.53 -20.15
N LEU A 388 0.40 1.48 -19.74
CA LEU A 388 0.09 2.91 -19.77
C LEU A 388 -0.32 3.36 -21.18
N TYR A 389 0.52 3.05 -22.18
CA TYR A 389 0.21 3.32 -23.58
C TYR A 389 -1.07 2.62 -24.02
N GLY A 390 -1.22 1.33 -23.69
CA GLY A 390 -2.38 0.55 -24.07
C GLY A 390 -3.68 1.15 -23.57
N TYR A 391 -3.70 1.52 -22.30
CA TYR A 391 -4.87 2.11 -21.67
C TYR A 391 -5.20 3.51 -22.20
N LEU A 392 -4.21 4.41 -22.31
CA LEU A 392 -4.44 5.79 -22.78
C LEU A 392 -4.92 5.85 -24.25
N PHE A 393 -4.55 4.84 -25.06
CA PHE A 393 -4.83 4.79 -26.50
C PHE A 393 -5.82 3.68 -26.91
N ASP A 394 -6.52 3.08 -25.93
CA ASP A 394 -7.52 2.03 -26.15
C ASP A 394 -6.98 0.87 -27.01
N LYS A 395 -5.73 0.46 -26.76
CA LYS A 395 -5.08 -0.68 -27.43
C LYS A 395 -5.34 -1.97 -26.68
N ASP A 396 -5.67 -2.99 -27.44
CA ASP A 396 -5.75 -4.35 -26.94
C ASP A 396 -4.34 -4.95 -26.84
N MET A 397 -3.81 -4.94 -25.62
CA MET A 397 -2.45 -5.41 -25.33
C MET A 397 -2.28 -6.92 -25.59
N THR A 398 -3.37 -7.69 -25.66
CA THR A 398 -3.32 -9.13 -26.03
C THR A 398 -3.06 -9.34 -27.53
N LYS A 399 -3.34 -8.33 -28.36
CA LYS A 399 -3.24 -8.39 -29.83
C LYS A 399 -2.10 -7.52 -30.40
N GLU A 400 -1.36 -6.82 -29.56
CA GLU A 400 -0.28 -5.94 -30.01
C GLU A 400 0.82 -6.73 -30.74
N LYS A 401 1.29 -6.17 -31.86
CA LYS A 401 2.20 -6.84 -32.81
C LYS A 401 3.50 -7.34 -32.18
N TYR A 402 3.99 -6.65 -31.15
CA TYR A 402 5.26 -6.98 -30.48
C TYR A 402 5.07 -7.90 -29.27
N GLY A 403 3.83 -8.27 -28.95
CA GLY A 403 3.46 -9.05 -27.76
C GLY A 403 3.64 -8.24 -26.48
N TYR A 404 2.70 -8.39 -25.55
CA TYR A 404 2.87 -7.89 -24.20
C TYR A 404 3.70 -8.89 -23.37
N PRO A 405 4.68 -8.45 -22.55
CA PRO A 405 5.55 -9.36 -21.79
C PRO A 405 4.85 -9.93 -20.54
N PHE A 406 3.86 -10.82 -20.75
CA PHE A 406 3.04 -11.39 -19.67
C PHE A 406 3.85 -12.07 -18.55
N SER A 407 4.90 -12.83 -18.88
CA SER A 407 5.78 -13.45 -17.88
C SER A 407 6.38 -12.43 -16.90
N LYS A 408 6.82 -11.27 -17.42
CA LYS A 408 7.38 -10.21 -16.58
C LYS A 408 6.32 -9.48 -15.76
N LEU A 409 5.09 -9.35 -16.27
CA LEU A 409 3.99 -8.82 -15.47
C LEU A 409 3.73 -9.72 -14.26
N LEU A 410 3.64 -11.04 -14.48
CA LEU A 410 3.48 -12.03 -13.42
C LEU A 410 4.62 -11.96 -12.41
N GLU A 411 5.86 -11.92 -12.91
CA GLU A 411 7.07 -11.77 -12.09
C GLU A 411 7.03 -10.49 -11.26
N HIS A 412 6.80 -9.32 -11.86
CA HIS A 412 6.82 -8.04 -11.13
C HIS A 412 5.71 -7.96 -10.08
N LEU A 413 4.50 -8.48 -10.37
CA LEU A 413 3.41 -8.50 -9.40
C LEU A 413 3.71 -9.43 -8.21
N SER A 414 4.18 -10.65 -8.50
CA SER A 414 4.47 -11.65 -7.47
C SER A 414 5.68 -11.29 -6.60
N THR A 415 6.75 -10.76 -7.21
CA THR A 415 8.01 -10.45 -6.53
C THR A 415 7.96 -9.21 -5.65
N ALA A 416 6.98 -8.32 -5.81
CA ALA A 416 6.86 -7.13 -4.99
C ALA A 416 6.82 -7.49 -3.48
N PRO A 417 7.73 -6.93 -2.66
CA PRO A 417 7.90 -7.32 -1.25
C PRO A 417 6.71 -6.89 -0.40
N CYS A 418 6.23 -7.76 0.46
CA CYS A 418 4.96 -7.47 1.10
C CYS A 418 4.95 -6.34 2.12
N GLY A 419 6.05 -6.13 2.82
CA GLY A 419 6.24 -4.93 3.66
C GLY A 419 6.29 -3.63 2.85
N GLY A 420 6.57 -3.69 1.56
CA GLY A 420 6.85 -2.52 0.72
C GLY A 420 8.23 -2.56 0.10
N PRO A 421 8.46 -1.83 -1.01
CA PRO A 421 9.80 -1.64 -1.54
C PRO A 421 10.64 -0.92 -0.49
N HIS A 422 11.89 -1.37 -0.30
CA HIS A 422 12.78 -0.82 0.70
C HIS A 422 14.23 -1.11 0.35
N LYS A 423 15.14 -0.32 0.91
CA LYS A 423 16.57 -0.54 0.84
C LYS A 423 17.22 -0.09 2.14
N TYR A 424 18.02 -0.96 2.74
CA TYR A 424 18.76 -0.62 3.94
C TYR A 424 20.26 -0.83 3.70
N LYS A 425 21.09 0.03 4.30
CA LYS A 425 22.54 -0.09 4.30
C LYS A 425 23.00 -0.17 5.76
N TRP A 426 23.65 -1.27 6.14
CA TRP A 426 24.38 -1.39 7.40
C TRP A 426 25.88 -1.29 7.17
N PRO A 427 26.68 -1.04 8.23
CA PRO A 427 28.13 -0.93 8.14
C PRO A 427 28.80 -2.17 7.54
N ASP A 428 28.25 -3.35 7.86
CA ASP A 428 28.90 -4.63 7.53
C ASP A 428 28.14 -5.41 6.43
N GLU A 429 26.87 -5.10 6.15
CA GLU A 429 26.09 -5.75 5.07
C GLU A 429 25.09 -4.79 4.39
N VAL A 430 25.06 -4.82 3.06
CA VAL A 430 24.01 -4.15 2.29
C VAL A 430 22.87 -5.15 2.08
N HIS A 431 21.75 -4.93 2.77
CA HIS A 431 20.54 -5.72 2.56
C HIS A 431 19.65 -5.04 1.52
N TYR A 432 19.78 -5.49 0.27
CA TYR A 432 18.83 -5.18 -0.79
C TYR A 432 18.00 -6.42 -1.14
N LEU A 433 16.76 -6.17 -1.56
CA LEU A 433 15.95 -7.19 -2.20
C LEU A 433 16.45 -7.38 -3.63
N SER A 434 17.07 -8.52 -3.92
CA SER A 434 17.52 -8.87 -5.28
C SER A 434 16.37 -9.17 -6.26
N ASN A 435 15.14 -8.77 -5.93
CA ASN A 435 13.92 -9.00 -6.70
C ASN A 435 13.51 -7.77 -7.55
N GLY A 436 14.35 -6.73 -7.59
CA GLY A 436 14.12 -5.54 -8.39
C GLY A 436 13.25 -4.47 -7.74
N TRP A 437 12.96 -4.56 -6.44
CA TRP A 437 12.14 -3.59 -5.67
C TRP A 437 12.96 -2.88 -4.57
N ALA A 438 14.27 -2.74 -4.75
CA ALA A 438 15.14 -2.04 -3.82
C ALA A 438 15.25 -0.52 -4.09
N VAL A 439 14.30 0.06 -4.83
CA VAL A 439 14.32 1.47 -5.28
C VAL A 439 12.99 2.14 -5.04
N GLU A 440 13.03 3.47 -4.95
CA GLU A 440 11.85 4.32 -4.84
C GLU A 440 11.01 4.35 -6.14
N TYR A 441 11.65 4.12 -7.30
CA TYR A 441 11.02 4.10 -8.63
C TYR A 441 11.54 2.93 -9.47
N LYS A 442 10.88 1.77 -9.43
CA LYS A 442 11.31 0.60 -10.22
C LYS A 442 11.37 0.90 -11.71
N TYR A 443 10.38 1.61 -12.22
CA TYR A 443 10.22 1.86 -13.65
C TYR A 443 11.05 3.02 -14.21
N ASP A 444 11.87 3.64 -13.36
CA ASP A 444 12.78 4.74 -13.72
C ASP A 444 14.23 4.44 -13.33
N ALA A 445 14.44 3.51 -12.41
CA ALA A 445 15.74 2.98 -12.07
C ALA A 445 16.24 2.01 -13.15
N ASP A 446 17.53 2.08 -13.46
CA ASP A 446 18.18 1.04 -14.28
C ASP A 446 18.14 -0.32 -13.57
N LEU A 447 18.38 -1.41 -14.31
CA LEU A 447 18.27 -2.77 -13.76
C LEU A 447 19.20 -3.02 -12.57
N ASN A 448 20.40 -2.42 -12.55
CA ASN A 448 21.32 -2.57 -11.44
C ASN A 448 20.79 -1.87 -10.20
N SER A 449 20.34 -0.63 -10.35
CA SER A 449 19.68 0.11 -9.28
C SER A 449 18.43 -0.61 -8.77
N GLN A 450 17.58 -1.17 -9.64
CA GLN A 450 16.41 -1.95 -9.19
C GLN A 450 16.79 -3.10 -8.25
N ASN A 451 17.89 -3.81 -8.54
CA ASN A 451 18.30 -5.01 -7.81
C ASN A 451 19.17 -4.71 -6.59
N LEU A 452 20.01 -3.68 -6.65
CA LEU A 452 20.99 -3.33 -5.60
C LEU A 452 20.59 -2.08 -4.80
N GLY A 453 19.53 -1.40 -5.24
CA GLY A 453 19.05 -0.12 -4.76
C GLY A 453 19.73 1.10 -5.40
N SER A 454 19.09 2.26 -5.25
CA SER A 454 19.58 3.58 -5.72
C SER A 454 20.59 4.16 -4.72
N ASP A 455 20.97 5.43 -4.83
CA ASP A 455 21.72 6.13 -3.77
C ASP A 455 20.88 6.39 -2.51
N ARG A 456 19.55 6.19 -2.59
CA ARG A 456 18.63 6.36 -1.47
C ARG A 456 18.45 5.08 -0.66
N THR A 457 18.17 5.25 0.62
CA THR A 457 17.79 4.19 1.54
C THR A 457 16.44 4.49 2.18
N GLY A 458 15.92 3.53 2.95
CA GLY A 458 14.67 3.63 3.68
C GLY A 458 13.58 2.74 3.10
N VAL A 459 12.37 3.00 3.57
CA VAL A 459 11.12 2.40 3.06
C VAL A 459 10.55 3.32 2.01
N PHE A 460 10.05 2.74 0.92
CA PHE A 460 9.45 3.47 -0.19
C PHE A 460 7.94 3.27 -0.25
N PRO A 461 7.17 4.23 -0.82
CA PRO A 461 5.71 4.17 -0.81
C PRO A 461 5.13 3.07 -1.71
N GLY A 462 5.87 2.59 -2.72
CA GLY A 462 5.40 1.55 -3.64
C GLY A 462 4.24 1.99 -4.55
N VAL A 463 4.11 3.29 -4.83
CA VAL A 463 3.10 3.84 -5.75
C VAL A 463 3.24 3.33 -7.18
N ASP A 464 4.45 2.95 -7.58
CA ASP A 464 4.74 2.38 -8.88
C ASP A 464 4.23 0.93 -9.01
N TYR A 465 4.33 0.10 -7.97
CA TYR A 465 3.64 -1.19 -7.88
C TYR A 465 2.13 -1.01 -7.96
N MET A 466 1.58 -0.10 -7.17
CA MET A 466 0.13 0.12 -7.13
C MET A 466 -0.39 0.61 -8.48
N LEU A 467 0.31 1.54 -9.14
CA LEU A 467 -0.04 2.00 -10.48
C LEU A 467 0.07 0.87 -11.51
N LEU A 468 1.09 0.00 -11.42
CA LEU A 468 1.22 -1.16 -12.31
C LEU A 468 0.01 -2.09 -12.18
N TYR A 469 -0.35 -2.43 -10.93
CA TYR A 469 -1.49 -3.30 -10.64
C TYR A 469 -2.78 -2.72 -11.23
N ASN A 470 -3.03 -1.42 -11.02
CA ASN A 470 -4.22 -0.76 -11.56
C ASN A 470 -4.25 -0.75 -13.09
N LEU A 471 -3.14 -0.43 -13.73
CA LEU A 471 -3.04 -0.46 -15.19
C LEU A 471 -3.24 -1.88 -15.75
N ALA A 472 -2.79 -2.92 -15.05
CA ALA A 472 -3.01 -4.30 -15.44
C ALA A 472 -4.50 -4.68 -15.33
N CYS A 473 -5.18 -4.32 -14.23
CA CYS A 473 -6.62 -4.49 -14.08
C CYS A 473 -7.41 -3.79 -15.19
N LEU A 474 -7.02 -2.55 -15.52
CA LEU A 474 -7.67 -1.75 -16.56
C LEU A 474 -7.42 -2.28 -17.98
N ALA A 475 -6.22 -2.77 -18.27
CA ALA A 475 -5.87 -3.33 -19.57
C ALA A 475 -6.43 -4.74 -19.80
N PHE A 476 -6.65 -5.50 -18.72
CA PHE A 476 -7.12 -6.88 -18.75
C PHE A 476 -8.34 -7.10 -17.84
N PRO A 477 -9.47 -6.43 -18.10
CA PRO A 477 -10.66 -6.50 -17.23
C PRO A 477 -11.29 -7.90 -17.17
N HIS A 478 -10.93 -8.78 -18.11
CA HIS A 478 -11.37 -10.18 -18.16
C HIS A 478 -10.21 -11.17 -17.99
N GLY A 479 -9.05 -10.70 -17.50
CA GLY A 479 -7.85 -11.51 -17.44
C GLY A 479 -7.14 -11.67 -18.79
N PHE A 480 -6.17 -12.59 -18.83
CA PHE A 480 -5.38 -12.92 -20.01
C PHE A 480 -4.90 -14.37 -19.97
N ASP A 481 -4.66 -14.96 -21.14
CA ASP A 481 -4.11 -16.31 -21.27
C ASP A 481 -2.59 -16.26 -21.47
N TYR A 482 -1.86 -17.06 -20.68
CA TYR A 482 -0.41 -17.20 -20.81
C TYR A 482 0.00 -18.65 -20.53
N GLU A 483 0.80 -19.24 -21.42
CA GLU A 483 1.29 -20.64 -21.32
C GLU A 483 0.18 -21.69 -21.06
N GLY A 484 -1.01 -21.48 -21.63
CA GLY A 484 -2.15 -22.39 -21.49
C GLY A 484 -2.90 -22.26 -20.16
N GLN A 485 -2.57 -21.26 -19.34
CA GLN A 485 -3.28 -20.91 -18.11
C GLN A 485 -3.99 -19.57 -18.26
N HIS A 486 -5.19 -19.46 -17.66
CA HIS A 486 -5.96 -18.23 -17.63
C HIS A 486 -5.73 -17.49 -16.30
N TYR A 487 -5.24 -16.27 -16.39
CA TYR A 487 -4.96 -15.40 -15.26
C TYR A 487 -6.05 -14.34 -15.16
N SER A 488 -6.68 -14.21 -14.00
CA SER A 488 -7.76 -13.23 -13.79
C SER A 488 -7.50 -12.35 -12.57
N PHE A 489 -7.91 -11.09 -12.66
CA PHE A 489 -7.90 -10.17 -11.51
C PHE A 489 -9.21 -10.32 -10.73
N PRO A 490 -9.17 -10.33 -9.39
CA PRO A 490 -10.39 -10.31 -8.60
C PRO A 490 -11.16 -9.00 -8.81
N SER A 491 -12.44 -8.97 -8.42
CA SER A 491 -13.22 -7.73 -8.40
C SER A 491 -12.51 -6.66 -7.57
N TYR A 492 -12.49 -5.43 -8.10
CA TYR A 492 -11.78 -4.33 -7.47
C TYR A 492 -12.65 -3.73 -6.36
N VAL A 493 -12.52 -4.31 -5.17
CA VAL A 493 -13.24 -3.91 -3.94
C VAL A 493 -12.24 -3.32 -2.97
N ASN A 494 -12.62 -2.27 -2.22
CA ASN A 494 -11.80 -1.76 -1.14
C ASN A 494 -11.58 -2.86 -0.08
N GLN A 495 -10.35 -3.37 0.00
CA GLN A 495 -9.98 -4.36 1.01
C GLN A 495 -9.33 -3.70 2.23
N ASN A 496 -9.13 -2.38 2.24
CA ASN A 496 -8.59 -1.70 3.43
C ASN A 496 -9.62 -1.66 4.55
N ASN A 497 -10.79 -1.09 4.26
CA ASN A 497 -11.92 -1.01 5.17
C ASN A 497 -13.11 -1.67 4.51
N ARG A 498 -13.66 -2.71 5.14
CA ARG A 498 -14.80 -3.46 4.59
C ARG A 498 -16.04 -3.25 5.42
N ASN A 499 -17.08 -2.74 4.77
CA ASN A 499 -18.44 -2.81 5.30
C ASN A 499 -19.16 -3.99 4.65
N ILE A 500 -19.56 -4.98 5.47
CA ILE A 500 -20.11 -6.24 4.98
C ILE A 500 -21.52 -6.40 5.52
N SER A 501 -22.48 -6.41 4.60
CA SER A 501 -23.85 -6.84 4.87
C SER A 501 -24.18 -8.04 4.00
N ALA A 502 -24.21 -9.22 4.63
CA ALA A 502 -24.33 -10.50 3.94
C ALA A 502 -25.07 -11.53 4.78
N TYR A 503 -25.58 -12.57 4.12
CA TYR A 503 -26.17 -13.73 4.77
C TYR A 503 -25.41 -14.96 4.32
N TYR A 504 -24.87 -15.73 5.26
CA TYR A 504 -24.16 -16.97 5.01
C TYR A 504 -24.86 -18.15 5.67
N PRO A 505 -24.87 -19.35 5.07
CA PRO A 505 -24.33 -19.64 3.74
C PRO A 505 -25.21 -19.09 2.61
N MET A 506 -24.61 -18.85 1.44
CA MET A 506 -25.35 -18.55 0.20
C MET A 506 -25.32 -19.77 -0.71
N TYR A 507 -26.47 -20.12 -1.31
CA TYR A 507 -26.57 -21.22 -2.26
C TYR A 507 -27.03 -20.75 -3.65
N TYR A 508 -26.23 -21.08 -4.67
CA TYR A 508 -26.54 -20.80 -6.08
C TYR A 508 -26.78 -22.11 -6.84
N PRO A 509 -27.96 -22.30 -7.47
CA PRO A 509 -28.37 -23.59 -8.06
C PRO A 509 -27.71 -23.89 -9.42
N PHE A 510 -26.79 -23.07 -9.90
CA PHE A 510 -26.24 -23.20 -11.25
C PHE A 510 -25.15 -24.27 -11.28
N GLY A 511 -25.31 -25.27 -12.16
CA GLY A 511 -24.22 -26.18 -12.55
C GLY A 511 -23.70 -27.12 -11.45
N GLY A 512 -24.50 -27.43 -10.43
CA GLY A 512 -24.10 -28.38 -9.37
C GLY A 512 -24.42 -27.91 -7.94
N GLY A 513 -24.88 -26.68 -7.77
CA GLY A 513 -25.07 -26.11 -6.43
C GLY A 513 -23.74 -25.62 -5.87
N ILE A 514 -23.48 -24.32 -5.98
CA ILE A 514 -22.30 -23.70 -5.38
C ILE A 514 -22.71 -23.07 -4.05
N GLU A 515 -22.02 -23.45 -2.99
CA GLU A 515 -22.20 -22.92 -1.65
C GLU A 515 -21.02 -22.00 -1.29
N TYR A 516 -21.31 -20.90 -0.61
CA TYR A 516 -20.31 -19.99 -0.06
C TYR A 516 -20.56 -19.76 1.43
N GLY A 517 -19.49 -19.77 2.22
CA GLY A 517 -19.56 -19.62 3.66
C GLY A 517 -20.36 -20.72 4.35
N SER A 518 -20.32 -21.95 3.83
CA SER A 518 -20.89 -23.14 4.46
C SER A 518 -19.79 -24.00 5.08
N THR A 519 -20.12 -24.96 5.95
CA THR A 519 -19.12 -25.91 6.47
C THR A 519 -18.41 -26.72 5.37
N ALA A 520 -19.07 -26.93 4.22
CA ALA A 520 -18.44 -27.57 3.07
C ALA A 520 -17.50 -26.62 2.31
N ASN A 521 -17.86 -25.33 2.25
CA ASN A 521 -17.13 -24.27 1.55
C ASN A 521 -17.01 -23.03 2.45
N PRO A 522 -16.17 -23.09 3.49
CA PRO A 522 -16.06 -22.02 4.48
C PRO A 522 -15.46 -20.76 3.86
N GLU A 523 -15.92 -19.60 4.31
CA GLU A 523 -15.51 -18.30 3.76
C GLU A 523 -14.60 -17.56 4.75
N GLU A 524 -13.47 -17.04 4.27
CA GLU A 524 -12.61 -16.15 5.06
C GLU A 524 -12.64 -14.75 4.46
N ILE A 525 -13.27 -13.83 5.19
CA ILE A 525 -13.37 -12.44 4.80
C ILE A 525 -12.23 -11.64 5.44
N LYS A 526 -11.41 -11.03 4.59
CA LYS A 526 -10.23 -10.25 4.99
C LYS A 526 -10.44 -8.77 4.78
N ALA A 527 -9.91 -7.95 5.69
CA ALA A 527 -9.61 -6.55 5.48
C ALA A 527 -8.20 -6.24 6.00
N ILE A 528 -7.55 -5.22 5.43
CA ILE A 528 -6.22 -4.78 5.91
C ILE A 528 -6.36 -4.09 7.26
N SER A 529 -7.30 -3.15 7.39
CA SER A 529 -7.46 -2.35 8.61
C SER A 529 -8.70 -2.78 9.37
N THR A 530 -9.89 -2.56 8.79
CA THR A 530 -11.14 -2.70 9.54
C THR A 530 -12.22 -3.49 8.82
N ILE A 531 -13.00 -4.24 9.60
CA ILE A 531 -14.26 -4.83 9.16
C ILE A 531 -15.39 -4.25 10.02
N GLU A 532 -16.40 -3.66 9.39
CA GLU A 532 -17.71 -3.40 10.00
C GLU A 532 -18.73 -4.33 9.36
N THR A 533 -19.58 -4.99 10.16
CA THR A 533 -20.53 -5.96 9.61
C THR A 533 -21.79 -6.17 10.43
N ASP A 534 -22.93 -6.27 9.74
CA ASP A 534 -24.24 -6.69 10.27
C ASP A 534 -24.63 -8.09 9.76
N MET A 535 -23.66 -8.90 9.32
CA MET A 535 -23.94 -10.16 8.65
C MET A 535 -24.70 -11.18 9.51
N VAL A 536 -25.44 -12.05 8.83
CA VAL A 536 -26.11 -13.20 9.43
C VAL A 536 -25.37 -14.48 9.06
N VAL A 537 -24.87 -15.22 10.05
CA VAL A 537 -24.26 -16.54 9.84
C VAL A 537 -25.26 -17.60 10.34
N SER A 538 -25.97 -18.21 9.40
CA SER A 538 -27.15 -19.05 9.60
C SER A 538 -26.86 -20.55 9.54
N ASN A 539 -27.82 -21.37 9.97
CA ASN A 539 -27.87 -22.83 9.73
C ASN A 539 -28.77 -23.23 8.54
N GLU A 540 -29.26 -22.24 7.79
CA GLU A 540 -29.98 -22.39 6.54
C GLU A 540 -29.28 -21.57 5.45
N ALA A 541 -29.19 -22.07 4.21
CA ALA A 541 -28.63 -21.29 3.11
C ALA A 541 -29.67 -20.32 2.52
N LEU A 542 -29.29 -19.06 2.30
CA LEU A 542 -30.11 -18.12 1.54
C LEU A 542 -30.01 -18.42 0.04
N PHE A 543 -31.17 -18.48 -0.62
CA PHE A 543 -31.29 -18.52 -2.07
C PHE A 543 -31.53 -17.11 -2.64
N PRO A 544 -30.50 -16.46 -3.22
CA PRO A 544 -30.59 -15.02 -3.52
C PRO A 544 -31.66 -14.65 -4.56
N LEU A 545 -32.04 -15.59 -5.42
CA LEU A 545 -33.00 -15.33 -6.51
C LEU A 545 -34.45 -15.18 -6.03
N ASN A 546 -34.82 -15.75 -4.87
CA ASN A 546 -36.19 -15.70 -4.37
C ASN A 546 -36.31 -15.45 -2.86
N GLY A 547 -35.19 -15.29 -2.15
CA GLY A 547 -35.17 -15.06 -0.70
C GLY A 547 -35.59 -16.29 0.13
N HIS A 548 -35.62 -17.48 -0.46
CA HIS A 548 -35.97 -18.72 0.23
C HIS A 548 -34.77 -19.26 1.03
N TYR A 549 -35.03 -19.84 2.19
CA TYR A 549 -34.01 -20.45 3.06
C TYR A 549 -34.04 -21.97 2.93
N ILE A 550 -32.86 -22.58 2.80
CA ILE A 550 -32.72 -24.04 2.62
C ILE A 550 -32.07 -24.62 3.88
N PRO A 551 -32.78 -25.42 4.68
CA PRO A 551 -32.24 -25.97 5.91
C PRO A 551 -31.15 -27.02 5.63
N GLY A 552 -30.27 -27.22 6.62
CA GLY A 552 -29.20 -28.24 6.58
C GLY A 552 -27.87 -27.75 6.02
N TYR A 553 -27.72 -26.43 5.85
CA TYR A 553 -26.49 -25.79 5.41
C TYR A 553 -25.97 -24.92 6.54
N ASN A 554 -25.03 -25.45 7.32
CA ASN A 554 -24.44 -24.70 8.41
C ASN A 554 -23.44 -23.68 7.86
N GLY A 555 -23.58 -22.42 8.27
CA GLY A 555 -22.64 -21.37 7.93
C GLY A 555 -21.28 -21.61 8.57
N ASP A 556 -20.21 -21.23 7.88
CA ASP A 556 -18.84 -21.23 8.39
C ASP A 556 -18.09 -20.03 7.82
N VAL A 557 -17.93 -19.00 8.65
CA VAL A 557 -17.36 -17.70 8.26
C VAL A 557 -16.28 -17.28 9.23
N SER A 558 -15.13 -16.89 8.70
CA SER A 558 -14.03 -16.29 9.45
C SER A 558 -13.79 -14.84 9.01
N LEU A 559 -13.67 -13.91 9.96
CA LEU A 559 -13.28 -12.53 9.74
C LEU A 559 -11.83 -12.32 10.18
N LYS A 560 -11.03 -11.69 9.33
CA LYS A 560 -9.65 -11.31 9.64
C LYS A 560 -9.43 -9.84 9.28
N ALA A 561 -9.05 -9.02 10.26
CA ALA A 561 -8.70 -7.62 10.05
C ALA A 561 -7.41 -7.26 10.79
N GLY A 562 -6.66 -6.26 10.31
CA GLY A 562 -5.41 -5.85 10.95
C GLY A 562 -5.59 -5.03 12.23
N GLU A 563 -6.63 -4.20 12.30
CA GLU A 563 -6.83 -3.23 13.39
C GLU A 563 -8.10 -3.49 14.19
N SER A 564 -9.26 -3.61 13.52
CA SER A 564 -10.53 -3.80 14.24
C SER A 564 -11.61 -4.56 13.46
N ILE A 565 -12.48 -5.25 14.19
CA ILE A 565 -13.69 -5.90 13.68
C ILE A 565 -14.84 -5.44 14.56
N LYS A 566 -15.83 -4.79 13.95
CA LYS A 566 -16.99 -4.22 14.60
C LYS A 566 -18.24 -4.93 14.10
N LEU A 567 -18.88 -5.66 15.02
CA LEU A 567 -20.16 -6.33 14.78
C LEU A 567 -21.26 -5.30 15.07
N THR A 568 -21.96 -4.85 14.03
CA THR A 568 -22.98 -3.79 14.10
C THR A 568 -24.39 -4.36 14.26
N ASP A 569 -25.36 -3.49 14.56
CA ASP A 569 -26.76 -3.87 14.71
C ASP A 569 -27.25 -4.67 13.49
N GLY A 570 -27.77 -5.87 13.75
CA GLY A 570 -28.19 -6.83 12.72
C GLY A 570 -27.30 -8.08 12.65
N PHE A 571 -26.06 -7.99 13.16
CA PHE A 571 -25.17 -9.14 13.26
C PHE A 571 -25.79 -10.25 14.13
N ARG A 572 -25.81 -11.49 13.62
CA ARG A 572 -26.23 -12.66 14.40
C ARG A 572 -25.61 -13.96 13.86
N VAL A 573 -25.46 -14.94 14.75
CA VAL A 573 -25.02 -16.29 14.42
C VAL A 573 -26.07 -17.28 14.92
N ASP A 574 -26.66 -18.07 14.02
CA ASP A 574 -27.70 -19.04 14.36
C ASP A 574 -27.08 -20.32 14.95
N ALA A 575 -27.83 -21.00 15.81
CA ALA A 575 -27.38 -22.23 16.46
C ALA A 575 -27.03 -23.31 15.42
N GLY A 576 -25.79 -23.82 15.49
CA GLY A 576 -25.25 -24.80 14.54
C GLY A 576 -24.34 -24.21 13.47
N ALA A 577 -24.29 -22.89 13.33
CA ALA A 577 -23.34 -22.20 12.46
C ALA A 577 -22.00 -21.94 13.17
N HIS A 578 -20.93 -21.75 12.39
CA HIS A 578 -19.57 -21.54 12.84
C HIS A 578 -19.13 -20.12 12.48
N PHE A 579 -18.58 -19.41 13.45
CA PHE A 579 -18.10 -18.03 13.26
C PHE A 579 -16.81 -17.79 14.02
N LEU A 580 -15.83 -17.18 13.35
CA LEU A 580 -14.56 -16.78 13.93
C LEU A 580 -14.26 -15.34 13.52
N ALA A 581 -13.71 -14.53 14.41
CA ALA A 581 -13.09 -13.25 14.07
C ALA A 581 -11.77 -13.12 14.80
N ARG A 582 -10.76 -12.61 14.09
CA ARG A 582 -9.44 -12.35 14.67
C ARG A 582 -8.83 -11.07 14.15
N ILE A 583 -8.15 -10.37 15.06
CA ILE A 583 -7.28 -9.26 14.73
C ILE A 583 -5.87 -9.81 14.55
N GLU A 584 -5.34 -9.68 13.35
CA GLU A 584 -4.06 -10.27 12.97
C GLU A 584 -3.37 -9.37 11.96
N SER A 585 -2.08 -9.08 12.18
CA SER A 585 -1.28 -8.32 11.22
C SER A 585 -1.30 -8.98 9.85
N TYR A 586 -1.39 -8.15 8.81
CA TYR A 586 -1.30 -8.65 7.45
C TYR A 586 0.08 -9.25 7.18
N SER A 587 0.11 -10.46 6.63
CA SER A 587 1.29 -11.08 6.04
C SER A 587 0.95 -11.57 4.65
N CYS A 588 1.90 -11.44 3.71
CA CYS A 588 1.80 -12.14 2.45
C CYS A 588 2.40 -13.53 2.60
N GLY A 589 1.55 -14.50 2.84
CA GLY A 589 1.93 -15.90 2.89
C GLY A 589 0.67 -16.70 3.10
N TRP A 590 0.40 -17.64 2.20
CA TRP A 590 -0.74 -18.55 2.35
C TRP A 590 -0.41 -19.60 3.42
N VAL A 591 -0.42 -19.19 4.68
CA VAL A 591 -0.81 -20.15 5.71
C VAL A 591 -2.33 -20.06 5.79
N SER A 592 -3.00 -20.82 4.91
CA SER A 592 -4.44 -21.07 5.07
C SER A 592 -4.67 -21.63 6.47
N TYR A 593 -5.71 -21.18 7.18
CA TYR A 593 -6.04 -21.74 8.51
C TYR A 593 -6.31 -23.25 8.46
N LYS A 594 -6.61 -23.82 7.27
CA LYS A 594 -6.74 -25.27 7.06
C LYS A 594 -5.40 -26.02 7.05
N ASN A 595 -4.30 -25.33 6.72
CA ASN A 595 -2.93 -25.85 6.67
C ASN A 595 -2.09 -25.44 7.88
N MET A 596 -2.63 -24.59 8.77
CA MET A 596 -2.19 -24.60 10.15
C MET A 596 -2.58 -25.98 10.68
N ALA A 597 -1.67 -26.96 10.64
CA ALA A 597 -1.71 -28.01 11.63
C ALA A 597 -1.90 -27.27 12.96
N ALA A 598 -2.95 -27.61 13.73
CA ALA A 598 -3.09 -27.08 15.08
C ALA A 598 -1.69 -27.18 15.70
N PRO A 599 -1.02 -26.05 15.98
CA PRO A 599 0.40 -26.08 16.30
C PRO A 599 0.56 -27.07 17.44
N PRO A 600 1.54 -28.00 17.39
CA PRO A 600 1.79 -28.90 18.49
C PRO A 600 2.29 -28.03 19.65
N TRP A 601 1.35 -27.51 20.45
CA TRP A 601 1.51 -27.06 21.83
C TRP A 601 2.81 -26.28 22.12
N SER A 602 3.18 -25.30 21.29
CA SER A 602 4.28 -24.37 21.61
C SER A 602 3.71 -23.10 22.23
N GLU A 603 4.09 -22.87 23.48
CA GLU A 603 3.54 -21.99 24.52
C GLU A 603 3.46 -20.47 24.21
N ASN A 604 3.67 -20.00 22.98
CA ASN A 604 3.79 -18.56 22.68
C ASN A 604 2.83 -18.00 21.61
N TYR A 605 1.94 -18.81 21.03
CA TYR A 605 0.98 -18.30 20.04
C TYR A 605 -0.31 -17.80 20.72
N ARG A 606 -0.25 -16.58 21.28
CA ARG A 606 -1.41 -15.85 21.85
C ARG A 606 -2.28 -15.24 20.73
N GLY A 607 -2.95 -16.09 19.95
CA GLY A 607 -4.09 -15.65 19.14
C GLY A 607 -5.25 -15.30 20.08
N CYS A 608 -5.68 -14.05 20.09
CA CYS A 608 -6.88 -13.62 20.81
C CYS A 608 -8.12 -14.20 20.11
N TYR A 609 -8.48 -15.43 20.48
CA TYR A 609 -9.73 -16.09 20.15
C TYR A 609 -10.81 -15.56 21.09
N TYR A 610 -11.73 -14.75 20.56
CA TYR A 610 -12.92 -14.21 21.23
C TYR A 610 -12.84 -14.08 22.76
N ASP A 611 -11.99 -13.15 23.20
CA ASP A 611 -12.20 -12.47 24.47
C ASP A 611 -11.92 -10.99 24.27
N THR A 612 -12.97 -10.26 23.92
CA THR A 612 -13.29 -8.87 24.29
C THR A 612 -14.23 -8.26 23.23
N LEU A 613 -15.46 -7.97 23.64
CA LEU A 613 -16.39 -7.09 22.90
C LEU A 613 -15.94 -5.61 22.90
N ILE A 614 -14.66 -5.33 23.10
CA ILE A 614 -14.06 -3.99 22.97
C ILE A 614 -12.63 -4.19 22.47
N SER A 615 -12.33 -3.62 21.30
CA SER A 615 -10.97 -3.47 20.78
C SER A 615 -10.03 -2.93 21.87
N VAL A 616 -9.04 -3.73 22.26
CA VAL A 616 -7.88 -3.20 22.97
C VAL A 616 -7.08 -2.38 21.95
N PRO A 617 -6.83 -1.07 22.18
CA PRO A 617 -6.00 -0.25 21.30
C PRO A 617 -4.64 -0.91 21.05
N MET A 618 -4.14 -0.83 19.81
CA MET A 618 -2.93 -1.53 19.34
C MET A 618 -1.70 -1.22 20.22
N GLU A 619 -1.63 -0.01 20.74
CA GLU A 619 -0.65 0.52 21.71
C GLU A 619 -0.56 -0.24 23.06
N LYS A 620 -1.46 -1.20 23.35
CA LYS A 620 -1.47 -1.96 24.63
C LYS A 620 -1.22 -3.46 24.48
N ARG A 621 -0.80 -3.95 23.31
CA ARG A 621 -0.51 -5.38 23.10
C ARG A 621 0.99 -5.65 23.08
N ALA A 622 1.42 -6.70 23.79
CA ALA A 622 2.74 -7.29 23.59
C ALA A 622 2.82 -7.95 22.19
N PRO A 623 3.95 -7.87 21.47
CA PRO A 623 4.07 -8.35 20.10
C PRO A 623 3.87 -9.87 20.00
N ILE A 624 3.06 -10.30 19.02
CA ILE A 624 2.90 -11.72 18.67
C ILE A 624 4.03 -12.10 17.71
N VAL A 625 4.74 -13.16 18.07
CA VAL A 625 5.97 -13.66 17.48
C VAL A 625 5.62 -14.71 16.41
N TYR A 626 5.89 -14.43 15.13
CA TYR A 626 5.83 -15.43 14.04
C TYR A 626 7.26 -15.85 13.69
N SER A 627 7.56 -17.14 13.76
CA SER A 627 8.76 -17.72 13.15
C SER A 627 8.36 -18.34 11.82
N GLU A 628 8.71 -17.68 10.72
CA GLU A 628 8.73 -18.29 9.40
C GLU A 628 10.17 -18.70 9.11
N ASP A 629 10.55 -19.90 9.53
CA ASP A 629 11.73 -20.57 8.96
C ASP A 629 11.34 -22.00 8.60
N SER A 630 11.28 -22.28 7.30
CA SER A 630 11.46 -23.62 6.77
C SER A 630 12.96 -23.90 6.72
N TYR A 631 13.51 -24.45 7.80
CA TYR A 631 14.84 -25.06 7.73
C TYR A 631 14.70 -26.38 6.97
N GLU A 632 15.32 -26.47 5.80
CA GLU A 632 15.69 -27.77 5.26
C GLU A 632 16.68 -28.38 6.24
N GLU A 633 16.34 -29.57 6.75
CA GLU A 633 17.19 -30.38 7.61
C GLU A 633 18.55 -30.61 6.95
N GLU A 634 19.62 -30.07 7.52
CA GLU A 634 20.95 -30.69 7.50
C GLU A 634 21.80 -30.13 8.64
N ASP A 635 21.91 -30.94 9.70
CA ASP A 635 22.96 -30.96 10.74
C ASP A 635 23.50 -29.61 11.25
N PHE A 636 22.83 -29.06 12.27
CA PHE A 636 23.41 -28.06 13.15
C PHE A 636 23.51 -28.57 14.59
N ASP A 637 24.60 -29.27 14.86
CA ASP A 637 25.10 -29.57 16.20
C ASP A 637 25.73 -28.27 16.75
N MET A 638 24.99 -27.51 17.57
CA MET A 638 25.56 -26.41 18.34
C MET A 638 25.35 -26.59 19.85
N PRO A 639 26.38 -26.25 20.65
CA PRO A 639 26.50 -26.64 22.04
C PRO A 639 25.56 -25.82 22.93
N LEU A 640 25.12 -26.46 24.01
CA LEU A 640 24.42 -25.87 25.15
C LEU A 640 25.14 -24.60 25.65
N TRP A 641 24.48 -23.45 25.47
CA TRP A 641 24.82 -22.22 26.20
C TRP A 641 24.04 -22.22 27.51
N GLU A 642 24.75 -22.56 28.59
CA GLU A 642 24.36 -22.27 29.97
C GLU A 642 24.58 -20.77 30.28
N ASP A 643 23.75 -20.26 31.17
CA ASP A 643 23.87 -19.00 31.91
C ASP A 643 23.62 -17.68 31.16
N PHE A 644 22.38 -17.17 31.24
CA PHE A 644 22.03 -15.84 31.79
C PHE A 644 20.53 -15.56 31.61
N TYR A 645 19.71 -15.96 32.59
CA TYR A 645 18.35 -15.39 32.76
C TYR A 645 18.17 -14.94 34.21
N MET A 646 18.17 -13.61 34.41
CA MET A 646 17.54 -13.00 35.57
C MET A 646 16.02 -13.03 35.34
N TYR A 647 15.34 -13.97 35.97
CA TYR A 647 13.88 -13.95 36.09
C TYR A 647 13.45 -12.92 37.14
N ASP A 648 12.57 -12.01 36.76
CA ASP A 648 11.62 -11.40 37.70
C ASP A 648 10.56 -12.45 38.06
N THR A 649 10.76 -13.13 39.19
CA THR A 649 9.93 -14.26 39.66
C THR A 649 8.63 -13.81 40.34
N THR A 650 8.00 -12.71 39.93
CA THR A 650 6.72 -12.28 40.52
C THR A 650 5.53 -12.22 39.56
N ALA A 651 5.71 -12.50 38.27
CA ALA A 651 4.59 -12.77 37.38
C ALA A 651 3.99 -14.14 37.72
N ALA A 652 2.81 -14.14 38.33
CA ALA A 652 2.02 -15.33 38.58
C ALA A 652 1.96 -16.17 37.31
N THR A 653 2.35 -17.44 37.42
CA THR A 653 2.17 -18.44 36.37
C THR A 653 0.73 -18.35 35.84
N GLU A 654 0.57 -18.29 34.53
CA GLU A 654 -0.74 -18.22 33.91
C GLU A 654 -1.38 -19.62 33.95
N LEU A 655 -2.67 -19.72 34.24
CA LEU A 655 -3.35 -21.02 34.30
C LEU A 655 -3.39 -21.65 32.89
N ALA A 656 -2.70 -22.78 32.69
CA ALA A 656 -2.64 -23.54 31.45
C ALA A 656 -3.95 -24.29 31.13
N VAL A 657 -5.02 -23.54 30.83
CA VAL A 657 -6.32 -24.06 30.39
C VAL A 657 -6.88 -23.25 29.20
N GLY A 658 -7.44 -23.95 28.22
CA GLY A 658 -8.31 -23.38 27.19
C GLY A 658 -9.72 -23.22 27.74
N VAL A 659 -10.41 -22.12 27.41
CA VAL A 659 -11.74 -21.82 27.96
C VAL A 659 -12.60 -21.21 26.85
N TRP A 660 -13.81 -21.72 26.66
CA TRP A 660 -14.77 -21.25 25.67
C TRP A 660 -16.17 -21.21 26.25
N LEU A 661 -16.98 -20.20 25.90
CA LEU A 661 -18.37 -20.09 26.32
C LEU A 661 -19.26 -19.87 25.09
N ASN A 662 -20.27 -20.71 24.91
CA ASN A 662 -21.14 -20.71 23.74
C ASN A 662 -22.63 -20.85 24.15
N PRO A 663 -23.54 -19.97 23.70
CA PRO A 663 -23.28 -18.74 22.92
C PRO A 663 -22.72 -17.59 23.79
N ASN A 664 -22.04 -16.63 23.16
CA ASN A 664 -21.65 -15.34 23.77
C ASN A 664 -21.85 -14.23 22.72
N PRO A 665 -22.83 -13.30 22.88
CA PRO A 665 -23.73 -13.16 24.03
C PRO A 665 -24.64 -14.37 24.24
N CYS A 666 -25.05 -14.61 25.48
CA CYS A 666 -25.96 -15.68 25.85
C CYS A 666 -27.31 -15.15 26.31
N GLY A 667 -28.37 -15.92 26.08
CA GLY A 667 -29.67 -15.67 26.72
C GLY A 667 -29.70 -16.22 28.15
N ASN A 668 -30.63 -17.14 28.41
CA ASN A 668 -30.81 -17.74 29.75
C ASN A 668 -29.87 -18.91 30.07
N SER A 669 -29.03 -19.32 29.12
CA SER A 669 -28.07 -20.41 29.31
C SER A 669 -26.86 -20.25 28.40
N ALA A 670 -25.72 -20.78 28.84
CA ALA A 670 -24.51 -20.92 28.03
C ALA A 670 -23.78 -22.21 28.40
N THR A 671 -23.03 -22.79 27.49
CA THR A 671 -22.16 -23.94 27.75
C THR A 671 -20.72 -23.44 27.84
N LEU A 672 -20.08 -23.67 28.99
CA LEU A 672 -18.68 -23.39 29.25
C LEU A 672 -17.86 -24.67 29.04
N THR A 673 -16.93 -24.64 28.09
CA THR A 673 -15.96 -25.71 27.87
C THR A 673 -14.61 -25.27 28.42
N VAL A 674 -13.98 -26.10 29.24
CA VAL A 674 -12.62 -25.92 29.75
C VAL A 674 -11.79 -27.12 29.33
N VAL A 675 -10.69 -26.86 28.64
CA VAL A 675 -9.75 -27.90 28.17
C VAL A 675 -8.45 -27.72 28.94
N SER A 676 -7.95 -28.79 29.53
CA SER A 676 -6.69 -28.80 30.26
C SER A 676 -5.81 -29.95 29.80
N GLU A 677 -4.49 -29.76 29.87
CA GLU A 677 -3.51 -30.79 29.54
C GLU A 677 -3.47 -31.94 30.55
N ASN A 678 -3.84 -31.65 31.80
CA ASN A 678 -3.84 -32.61 32.90
C ASN A 678 -5.09 -32.41 33.75
N GLU A 679 -5.55 -33.49 34.38
CA GLU A 679 -6.53 -33.39 35.45
C GLU A 679 -5.97 -32.52 36.57
N GLN A 680 -6.66 -31.41 36.86
CA GLN A 680 -6.25 -30.48 37.91
C GLN A 680 -7.47 -29.95 38.65
N GLN A 681 -7.27 -29.61 39.92
CA GLN A 681 -8.30 -28.93 40.71
C GLN A 681 -8.60 -27.57 40.09
N LEU A 682 -9.83 -27.36 39.63
CA LEU A 682 -10.29 -26.08 39.12
C LEU A 682 -11.42 -25.54 40.00
N THR A 683 -11.43 -24.22 40.19
CA THR A 683 -12.53 -23.47 40.79
C THR A 683 -12.99 -22.41 39.81
N ILE A 684 -14.22 -22.53 39.34
CA ILE A 684 -14.85 -21.63 38.38
C ILE A 684 -15.94 -20.84 39.09
N GLU A 685 -15.80 -19.53 39.10
CA GLU A 685 -16.67 -18.62 39.83
C GLU A 685 -17.23 -17.55 38.90
N LEU A 686 -18.54 -17.32 39.00
CA LEU A 686 -19.24 -16.27 38.26
C LEU A 686 -19.24 -14.98 39.08
N TYR A 687 -18.81 -13.88 38.46
CA TYR A 687 -18.81 -12.52 39.00
C TYR A 687 -19.63 -11.59 38.10
N ASP A 688 -20.23 -10.57 38.69
CA ASP A 688 -20.76 -9.44 37.92
C ASP A 688 -19.70 -8.35 37.67
N MET A 689 -20.06 -7.31 36.91
CA MET A 689 -19.17 -6.16 36.63
C MET A 689 -18.78 -5.34 37.86
N THR A 690 -19.49 -5.47 38.99
CA THR A 690 -19.12 -4.80 40.24
C THR A 690 -18.07 -5.60 41.04
N GLY A 691 -17.67 -6.77 40.53
CA GLY A 691 -16.74 -7.68 41.20
C GLY A 691 -17.40 -8.49 42.32
N VAL A 692 -18.74 -8.50 42.40
CA VAL A 692 -19.46 -9.31 43.39
C VAL A 692 -19.61 -10.73 42.85
N LYS A 693 -19.10 -11.69 43.62
CA LYS A 693 -19.28 -13.13 43.33
C LYS A 693 -20.75 -13.49 43.39
N ARG A 694 -21.26 -14.08 42.31
CA ARG A 694 -22.64 -14.54 42.17
C ARG A 694 -22.79 -16.02 42.48
N GLU A 695 -21.89 -16.84 41.96
CA GLU A 695 -21.99 -18.30 42.09
C GLU A 695 -20.61 -18.96 41.97
N THR A 696 -20.46 -20.15 42.58
CA THR A 696 -19.35 -21.06 42.25
C THR A 696 -19.93 -22.11 41.33
N VAL A 697 -19.59 -22.03 40.05
CA VAL A 697 -20.13 -22.91 39.00
C VAL A 697 -19.52 -24.31 39.12
N PHE A 698 -18.24 -24.38 39.46
CA PHE A 698 -17.50 -25.64 39.55
C PHE A 698 -16.39 -25.51 40.60
N SER A 699 -16.17 -26.56 41.38
CA SER A 699 -15.05 -26.64 42.34
C SER A 699 -14.73 -28.10 42.60
N ASP A 700 -14.05 -28.72 41.63
CA ASP A 700 -13.62 -30.12 41.70
C ASP A 700 -12.37 -30.33 40.82
N ILE A 701 -11.90 -31.57 40.72
CA ILE A 701 -10.93 -31.98 39.71
C ILE A 701 -11.62 -31.95 38.35
N ALA A 702 -11.12 -31.12 37.43
CA ALA A 702 -11.61 -31.05 36.07
C ALA A 702 -10.95 -32.13 35.21
N ASP A 703 -11.77 -32.89 34.46
CA ASP A 703 -11.27 -33.75 33.39
C ASP A 703 -10.58 -32.92 32.30
N LEU A 704 -9.84 -33.59 31.40
CA LEU A 704 -9.15 -32.94 30.27
C LEU A 704 -10.07 -32.06 29.41
N ASN A 705 -11.37 -32.38 29.37
CA ASN A 705 -12.41 -31.63 28.65
C ASN A 705 -13.65 -31.46 29.54
N LEU A 706 -13.62 -30.50 30.47
CA LEU A 706 -14.75 -30.18 31.32
C LEU A 706 -15.80 -29.35 30.55
N VAL A 707 -17.04 -29.82 30.50
CA VAL A 707 -18.16 -29.11 29.89
C VAL A 707 -19.22 -28.81 30.96
N LEU A 708 -19.60 -27.55 31.10
CA LEU A 708 -20.52 -27.06 32.11
C LEU A 708 -21.67 -26.28 31.47
N ASP A 709 -22.90 -26.68 31.74
CA ASP A 709 -24.07 -25.90 31.38
C ASP A 709 -24.36 -24.84 32.45
N LEU A 710 -24.15 -23.58 32.09
CA LEU A 710 -24.43 -22.42 32.92
C LEU A 710 -25.91 -22.06 32.80
N ASN A 711 -26.67 -22.21 33.89
CA ASN A 711 -28.02 -21.68 33.97
C ASN A 711 -27.95 -20.21 34.39
N LEU A 712 -28.26 -19.31 33.46
CA LEU A 712 -28.17 -17.87 33.68
C LEU A 712 -29.54 -17.20 33.83
N SER A 713 -30.63 -17.97 33.84
CA SER A 713 -32.01 -17.46 33.83
C SER A 713 -32.34 -16.52 35.00
N SER A 714 -31.71 -16.68 36.16
CA SER A 714 -31.93 -15.85 37.35
C SER A 714 -31.13 -14.54 37.38
N TYR A 715 -30.17 -14.35 36.47
CA TYR A 715 -29.33 -13.16 36.42
C TYR A 715 -29.94 -12.08 35.53
N ALA A 716 -29.70 -10.80 35.82
CA ALA A 716 -30.16 -9.72 34.95
C ALA A 716 -29.32 -9.65 33.67
N SER A 717 -29.87 -9.10 32.59
CA SER A 717 -29.10 -8.74 31.41
C SER A 717 -27.93 -7.83 31.79
N GLY A 718 -26.75 -8.08 31.25
CA GLY A 718 -25.53 -7.37 31.63
C GLY A 718 -24.27 -8.16 31.33
N THR A 719 -23.12 -7.61 31.71
CA THR A 719 -21.83 -8.28 31.52
C THR A 719 -21.42 -9.04 32.78
N TYR A 720 -20.82 -10.21 32.59
CA TYR A 720 -20.37 -11.10 33.66
C TYR A 720 -18.94 -11.57 33.39
N MET A 721 -18.28 -12.07 34.43
CA MET A 721 -16.93 -12.62 34.38
C MET A 721 -16.92 -14.01 35.00
N LEU A 722 -16.28 -14.97 34.34
CA LEU A 722 -15.95 -16.27 34.93
C LEU A 722 -14.47 -16.24 35.33
N ARG A 723 -14.21 -16.37 36.63
CA ARG A 723 -12.87 -16.52 37.18
C ARG A 723 -12.57 -18.00 37.36
N ILE A 724 -11.56 -18.50 36.67
CA ILE A 724 -11.14 -19.90 36.65
C ILE A 724 -9.79 -19.95 37.35
N THR A 725 -9.75 -20.60 38.51
CA THR A 725 -8.56 -20.71 39.36
C THR A 725 -8.11 -22.17 39.40
N GLY A 726 -6.82 -22.43 39.20
CA GLY A 726 -6.24 -23.76 39.34
C GLY A 726 -4.83 -23.71 39.92
N SER A 727 -4.14 -24.85 39.97
CA SER A 727 -2.80 -24.94 40.57
C SER A 727 -1.75 -24.08 39.86
N GLY A 728 -1.98 -23.77 38.58
CA GLY A 728 -1.08 -22.98 37.76
C GLY A 728 -1.36 -21.49 37.73
N GLY A 729 -2.47 -20.98 38.26
CA GLY A 729 -2.81 -19.56 38.19
C GLY A 729 -4.31 -19.26 38.12
N VAL A 730 -4.65 -18.08 37.58
CA VAL A 730 -6.03 -17.64 37.36
C VAL A 730 -6.21 -17.21 35.90
N LYS A 731 -7.35 -17.56 35.31
CA LYS A 731 -7.83 -17.06 34.01
C LYS A 731 -9.21 -16.43 34.19
N VAL A 732 -9.49 -15.36 33.46
CA VAL A 732 -10.79 -14.67 33.51
C VAL A 732 -11.38 -14.64 32.11
N LEU A 733 -12.63 -15.02 31.98
CA LEU A 733 -13.41 -14.95 30.73
C LEU A 733 -14.57 -13.96 30.92
N ARG A 734 -14.73 -13.01 30.00
CA ARG A 734 -15.82 -12.02 30.04
C ARG A 734 -16.91 -12.37 29.02
N PHE A 735 -18.19 -12.30 29.42
CA PHE A 735 -19.31 -12.59 28.52
C PHE A 735 -20.53 -11.70 28.79
N VAL A 736 -21.41 -11.58 27.80
CA VAL A 736 -22.62 -10.74 27.88
C VAL A 736 -23.86 -11.63 27.97
N LYS A 737 -24.74 -11.34 28.93
CA LYS A 737 -26.07 -11.92 29.05
C LYS A 737 -27.12 -10.93 28.52
N GLU A 738 -27.94 -11.37 27.58
CA GLU A 738 -29.08 -10.61 27.04
C GLU A 738 -30.33 -10.66 27.90
#